data_AF-A0AAV3B677-F1
#
_entry.id   AF-A0AAV3B677-F1
#
_cell.length_a   1.000
_cell.length_b   1.000
_cell.length_c   1.000
_cell.angle_alpha   90.00
_cell.angle_beta   90.00
_cell.angle_gamma   90.00
#
_symmetry.space_group_name_H-M   'P 1'
#
loop_
_entity.id
_entity.type
_entity.pdbx_description
1 polymer ?
#
loop_
_entity_poly.entity_id
_entity_poly.type
_entity_poly.pdbx_seq_one_letter_code
_entity_poly.pdbx_strand_id
1 'polypeptide(L)'
;MSVQAFRLVCASGKEHLPAGIQIECLECSGHDLYIGTSDGCIHHLLLVEENGTESAELPLGQQLDYPNTSFTTTRQNQRQLGVKKPICELRAASALSRLLVLCDNTISLLCSDSFEPVPGTKIRGVLSFTLNENPVSDDPFSVEVCLISSKRRTVQIFSVGQERVQIVREVATPEQPCSLAADGYYLCLALSSRYVILNYNTGHCQDLFPYPSEQKRPIIKRISRQEFLLAGPGGLGMFATVAGISQRAPVHWSENVIGAAVSFPYVLALDEEFITVHSILDQQQKQSLPFKEGVILQDFEGRVIVATTNGIYVLVPLPLEKQIQDLLSNQRVEEALVLAKGARRNIPKERFQVMYRRILQQAGFIQFAQLQFLEAKELFRTSHLDIRELISLYPLLLPSSSGFIRTHPPLHEYADLNQLTRGDQEKVSKCKRFLMSYLSEIRSTEVANGYQQDVDTALLKLYAEANHESLLDLLVSDNACEVGDSAAWLEKHKKIVNGDLEDNTRPDLFEYVVDFLTFSKDQQLVWQYVDWVLQKSEQIGVQIFTKRSLDEQLQNSFCPDKIVSHLCKYRQALLLFLEHLVMEKMIQKEKYHTHLAVLYLEEILRLKSMDSSDHTELEDLRLRFQKLLRQSDLYRVLFLIDKIKGTDMHMEQAILHGKLEEHDQALDILVHHLKDFAAAESYCVWNSEGREAFYRKRLFQLLLSSYLNPSTPDNTLIVAAVDLLNNHPKEFDAASVLHLLPEEWSVQLLSPFLSGAMREHVHALRVSQMAVGLAKAENIIYKKEKLNMKEKPVVLSEKKLCHVCRKPFGEPVFARLPNGHIVHTYCATNQHVNSSIDHVPSQSKRT
;
A
#
# COMPACT_ATOMS: atom_id res chain seq x y z
N MET A 1 13.08 -38.86 -16.72
CA MET A 1 14.21 -38.70 -15.78
C MET A 1 14.23 -37.26 -15.35
N SER A 2 14.12 -37.03 -14.05
CA SER A 2 13.67 -35.77 -13.51
C SER A 2 14.86 -34.88 -13.09
N VAL A 3 15.83 -35.46 -12.36
CA VAL A 3 17.04 -34.80 -11.89
C VAL A 3 18.14 -35.84 -11.79
N GLN A 4 19.36 -35.47 -12.17
CA GLN A 4 20.53 -36.27 -11.85
C GLN A 4 20.92 -35.98 -10.40
N ALA A 5 20.65 -36.93 -9.50
CA ALA A 5 20.93 -36.79 -8.06
C ALA A 5 22.26 -37.45 -7.68
N PHE A 6 22.62 -38.54 -8.35
CA PHE A 6 23.82 -39.32 -8.10
C PHE A 6 24.60 -39.59 -9.38
N ARG A 7 25.91 -39.77 -9.22
CA ARG A 7 26.78 -40.34 -10.24
C ARG A 7 27.38 -41.63 -9.73
N LEU A 8 27.32 -42.68 -10.54
CA LEU A 8 27.95 -43.95 -10.23
C LEU A 8 29.43 -43.88 -10.62
N VAL A 9 30.32 -44.15 -9.67
CA VAL A 9 31.78 -44.14 -9.86
C VAL A 9 32.33 -45.49 -9.44
N CYS A 10 33.17 -46.10 -10.28
CA CYS A 10 33.89 -47.32 -9.91
C CYS A 10 34.95 -46.98 -8.86
N ALA A 11 34.92 -47.65 -7.71
CA ALA A 11 35.92 -47.49 -6.66
C ALA A 11 36.96 -48.61 -6.67
N SER A 12 36.52 -49.85 -6.93
CA SER A 12 37.40 -51.00 -7.10
C SER A 12 36.85 -51.94 -8.16
N GLY A 13 37.65 -52.18 -9.20
CA GLY A 13 37.38 -53.20 -10.21
C GLY A 13 37.70 -54.62 -9.72
N LYS A 14 37.67 -55.59 -10.65
CA LYS A 14 37.89 -57.04 -10.40
C LYS A 14 39.29 -57.42 -9.90
N GLU A 15 40.20 -56.46 -9.73
CA GLU A 15 41.63 -56.71 -9.52
C GLU A 15 42.00 -57.05 -8.07
N HIS A 16 41.14 -56.73 -7.09
CA HIS A 16 41.46 -56.88 -5.66
C HIS A 16 41.04 -58.22 -5.04
N LEU A 17 40.27 -59.05 -5.74
CA LEU A 17 39.75 -60.33 -5.24
C LEU A 17 40.28 -61.52 -6.07
N PRO A 18 40.69 -62.62 -5.44
CA PRO A 18 41.08 -63.82 -6.16
C PRO A 18 39.95 -64.41 -7.02
N ALA A 19 40.31 -65.07 -8.12
CA ALA A 19 39.34 -65.65 -9.05
C ALA A 19 38.44 -66.70 -8.37
N GLY A 20 37.12 -66.54 -8.51
CA GLY A 20 36.11 -67.46 -7.96
C GLY A 20 35.60 -67.11 -6.56
N ILE A 21 36.18 -66.10 -5.91
CA ILE A 21 35.71 -65.58 -4.62
C ILE A 21 34.72 -64.44 -4.86
N GLN A 22 33.61 -64.44 -4.13
CA GLN A 22 32.53 -63.46 -4.26
C GLN A 22 32.45 -62.58 -3.02
N ILE A 23 32.03 -61.32 -3.20
CA ILE A 23 31.68 -60.39 -2.14
C ILE A 23 30.33 -60.79 -1.55
N GLU A 24 30.29 -61.07 -0.25
CA GLU A 24 29.07 -61.45 0.49
C GLU A 24 28.51 -60.29 1.31
N CYS A 25 29.40 -59.48 1.89
CA CYS A 25 29.02 -58.31 2.68
C CYS A 25 30.11 -57.24 2.64
N LEU A 26 29.70 -56.01 2.96
CA LEU A 26 30.54 -54.82 2.97
C LEU A 26 30.27 -54.02 4.23
N GLU A 27 31.29 -53.33 4.70
CA GLU A 27 31.19 -52.31 5.74
C GLU A 27 32.18 -51.20 5.43
N CYS A 28 31.78 -49.95 5.61
CA CYS A 28 32.65 -48.80 5.40
C CYS A 28 32.58 -47.88 6.63
N SER A 29 33.73 -47.44 7.14
CA SER A 29 33.80 -46.37 8.13
C SER A 29 34.94 -45.42 7.81
N GLY A 30 34.63 -44.13 7.71
CA GLY A 30 35.59 -43.15 7.23
C GLY A 30 36.12 -43.55 5.85
N HIS A 31 37.43 -43.77 5.75
CA HIS A 31 38.13 -44.20 4.53
C HIS A 31 38.35 -45.72 4.50
N ASP A 32 38.00 -46.44 5.56
CA ASP A 32 38.27 -47.87 5.68
C ASP A 32 37.09 -48.68 5.15
N LEU A 33 37.34 -49.43 4.08
CA LEU A 33 36.39 -50.32 3.42
C LEU A 33 36.75 -51.78 3.74
N TYR A 34 35.85 -52.46 4.45
CA TYR A 34 35.97 -53.86 4.81
C TYR A 34 35.07 -54.72 3.91
N ILE A 35 35.66 -55.74 3.32
CA ILE A 35 34.97 -56.67 2.42
C ILE A 35 35.00 -58.07 3.03
N GLY A 36 33.82 -58.66 3.20
CA GLY A 36 33.67 -60.05 3.61
C GLY A 36 33.39 -60.93 2.40
N THR A 37 34.17 -62.00 2.25
CA THR A 37 34.10 -62.88 1.09
C THR A 37 33.46 -64.24 1.38
N SER A 38 33.07 -64.93 0.31
CA SER A 38 32.43 -66.25 0.34
C SER A 38 33.31 -67.37 0.91
N ASP A 39 34.64 -67.21 0.88
CA ASP A 39 35.61 -68.17 1.43
C ASP A 39 36.01 -67.90 2.88
N GLY A 40 35.49 -66.84 3.51
CA GLY A 40 35.75 -66.53 4.91
C GLY A 40 36.92 -65.58 5.17
N CYS A 41 37.31 -64.79 4.16
CA CYS A 41 38.38 -63.80 4.24
C CYS A 41 37.83 -62.37 4.39
N ILE A 42 38.46 -61.58 5.26
CA ILE A 42 38.20 -60.14 5.37
C ILE A 42 39.31 -59.42 4.62
N HIS A 43 38.93 -58.55 3.68
CA HIS A 43 39.86 -57.64 3.00
C HIS A 43 39.65 -56.22 3.52
N HIS A 44 40.73 -55.55 3.93
CA HIS A 44 40.75 -54.14 4.29
C HIS A 44 41.34 -53.34 3.14
N LEU A 45 40.53 -52.45 2.60
CA LEU A 45 40.93 -51.50 1.58
C LEU A 45 40.77 -50.07 2.12
N LEU A 46 41.71 -49.20 1.78
CA LEU A 46 41.58 -47.76 2.03
C LEU A 46 40.98 -47.11 0.79
N LEU A 47 39.80 -46.53 0.95
CA LEU A 47 39.05 -45.79 -0.05
C LEU A 47 39.38 -44.30 0.04
N VAL A 48 40.21 -43.83 -0.89
CA VAL A 48 40.63 -42.43 -0.98
C VAL A 48 39.78 -41.72 -2.02
N GLU A 49 39.21 -40.58 -1.62
CA GLU A 49 38.44 -39.71 -2.49
C GLU A 49 39.38 -38.68 -3.13
N GLU A 50 39.47 -38.71 -4.46
CA GLU A 50 40.29 -37.80 -5.25
C GLU A 50 39.39 -36.81 -6.00
N ASN A 51 39.49 -35.53 -5.65
CA ASN A 51 38.78 -34.46 -6.33
C ASN A 51 39.62 -33.96 -7.51
N GLY A 52 39.34 -34.47 -8.72
CA GLY A 52 39.99 -34.00 -9.93
C GLY A 52 39.58 -32.58 -10.28
N THR A 53 40.55 -31.68 -10.48
CA THR A 53 40.36 -30.31 -11.00
C THR A 53 40.41 -30.24 -12.53
N GLU A 54 40.53 -31.37 -13.23
CA GLU A 54 40.69 -31.39 -14.69
C GLU A 54 39.36 -31.41 -15.43
N SER A 55 39.17 -30.39 -16.27
CA SER A 55 38.16 -30.29 -17.31
C SER A 55 38.33 -31.41 -18.33
N ALA A 56 37.71 -32.57 -18.09
CA ALA A 56 37.62 -33.62 -19.08
C ALA A 56 36.73 -33.16 -20.25
N GLU A 57 37.32 -32.98 -21.44
CA GLU A 57 36.61 -32.73 -22.68
C GLU A 57 35.77 -33.96 -23.05
N LEU A 58 34.47 -33.90 -22.78
CA LEU A 58 33.47 -34.79 -23.39
C LEU A 58 33.05 -34.20 -24.74
N PRO A 59 32.82 -35.04 -25.77
CA PRO A 59 32.36 -34.56 -27.07
C PRO A 59 30.88 -34.18 -26.97
N LEU A 60 30.59 -32.96 -26.49
CA LEU A 60 29.32 -32.19 -26.60
C LEU A 60 29.32 -30.96 -25.68
N GLY A 61 30.41 -30.18 -25.60
CA GLY A 61 30.37 -28.77 -25.14
C GLY A 61 29.73 -28.45 -23.78
N GLN A 62 29.49 -29.41 -22.89
CA GLN A 62 28.98 -29.19 -21.54
C GLN A 62 30.15 -29.18 -20.57
N GLN A 63 30.59 -27.97 -20.21
CA GLN A 63 31.61 -27.72 -19.20
C GLN A 63 31.08 -28.19 -17.83
N LEU A 64 31.75 -29.15 -17.18
CA LEU A 64 31.43 -29.54 -15.81
C LEU A 64 32.09 -28.55 -14.83
N ASP A 65 31.31 -27.67 -14.21
CA ASP A 65 31.75 -26.71 -13.17
C ASP A 65 31.97 -27.33 -11.77
N TYR A 66 32.21 -28.64 -11.68
CA TYR A 66 32.32 -29.33 -10.38
C TYR A 66 33.37 -30.44 -10.41
N PRO A 67 34.05 -30.69 -9.26
CA PRO A 67 35.17 -31.64 -9.21
C PRO A 67 34.70 -33.03 -9.66
N ASN A 68 35.46 -33.62 -10.57
CA ASN A 68 35.23 -34.99 -10.99
C ASN A 68 35.73 -35.90 -9.86
N THR A 69 34.86 -36.21 -8.90
CA THR A 69 35.18 -37.12 -7.80
C THR A 69 35.51 -38.50 -8.35
N SER A 70 36.73 -38.95 -8.13
CA SER A 70 37.15 -40.31 -8.43
C SER A 70 37.57 -40.99 -7.14
N PHE A 71 37.59 -42.32 -7.14
CA PHE A 71 38.01 -43.08 -5.98
C PHE A 71 39.19 -43.96 -6.37
N THR A 72 40.22 -43.92 -5.55
CA THR A 72 41.32 -44.88 -5.61
C THR A 72 41.25 -45.76 -4.38
N THR A 73 41.48 -47.05 -4.60
CA THR A 73 41.38 -48.05 -3.55
C THR A 73 42.74 -48.72 -3.40
N THR A 74 43.28 -48.72 -2.18
CA THR A 74 44.57 -49.37 -1.88
C THR A 74 44.36 -50.47 -0.85
N ARG A 75 44.90 -51.66 -1.11
CA ARG A 75 44.79 -52.78 -0.17
C ARG A 75 45.74 -52.60 1.01
N GLN A 76 45.19 -52.57 2.22
CA GLN A 76 45.95 -52.40 3.46
C GLN A 76 46.25 -53.74 4.12
N ASN A 77 45.22 -54.54 4.38
CA ASN A 77 45.35 -55.78 5.13
C ASN A 77 44.38 -56.87 4.62
N GLN A 78 44.62 -58.13 4.95
CA GLN A 78 43.66 -59.21 4.75
C GLN A 78 43.79 -60.26 5.86
N ARG A 79 42.68 -60.90 6.24
CA ARG A 79 42.70 -62.00 7.22
C ARG A 79 41.67 -63.07 6.92
N GLN A 80 42.15 -64.32 6.89
CA GLN A 80 41.30 -65.51 6.90
C GLN A 80 40.90 -65.86 8.34
N LEU A 81 39.60 -66.08 8.61
CA LEU A 81 39.11 -66.41 9.96
C LEU A 81 39.31 -67.88 10.38
N GLY A 82 40.00 -68.68 9.56
CA GLY A 82 40.24 -70.11 9.78
C GLY A 82 39.02 -71.01 9.54
N VAL A 83 37.82 -70.42 9.36
CA VAL A 83 36.59 -71.11 8.97
C VAL A 83 36.36 -70.85 7.48
N LYS A 84 36.30 -71.90 6.65
CA LYS A 84 36.02 -71.81 5.21
C LYS A 84 34.51 -71.70 4.94
N LYS A 85 33.88 -70.70 5.57
CA LYS A 85 32.46 -70.38 5.42
C LYS A 85 32.33 -68.89 5.09
N PRO A 86 31.28 -68.48 4.35
CA PRO A 86 31.10 -67.09 3.98
C PRO A 86 31.01 -66.19 5.22
N ILE A 87 31.53 -64.97 5.09
CA ILE A 87 31.27 -63.91 6.06
C ILE A 87 29.92 -63.31 5.73
N CYS A 88 28.94 -63.49 6.62
CA CYS A 88 27.56 -63.11 6.37
C CYS A 88 27.33 -61.62 6.56
N GLU A 89 27.90 -61.03 7.61
CA GLU A 89 27.71 -59.61 7.96
C GLU A 89 28.98 -59.05 8.62
N LEU A 90 29.26 -57.78 8.33
CA LEU A 90 30.33 -56.97 8.91
C LEU A 90 29.73 -55.69 9.47
N ARG A 91 30.18 -55.26 10.66
CA ARG A 91 29.84 -53.94 11.23
C ARG A 91 31.03 -53.31 11.92
N ALA A 92 31.33 -52.06 11.60
CA ALA A 92 32.42 -51.31 12.19
C ALA A 92 31.90 -50.53 13.41
N ALA A 93 32.50 -50.79 14.57
CA ALA A 93 32.30 -50.00 15.78
C ALA A 93 33.49 -49.03 15.90
N SER A 94 33.46 -47.99 15.08
CA SER A 94 34.62 -47.11 14.83
C SER A 94 35.08 -46.36 16.07
N ALA A 95 34.15 -45.96 16.95
CA ALA A 95 34.47 -45.36 18.25
C ALA A 95 35.28 -46.30 19.17
N LEU A 96 35.23 -47.61 18.95
CA LEU A 96 35.95 -48.62 19.72
C LEU A 96 37.17 -49.17 18.98
N SER A 97 37.38 -48.77 17.72
CA SER A 97 38.34 -49.40 16.79
C SER A 97 38.16 -50.92 16.76
N ARG A 98 36.90 -51.37 16.62
CA ARG A 98 36.54 -52.78 16.53
C ARG A 98 35.71 -53.07 15.28
N LEU A 99 35.92 -54.27 14.73
CA LEU A 99 35.12 -54.83 13.65
C LEU A 99 34.38 -56.06 14.17
N LEU A 100 33.05 -56.04 14.09
CA LEU A 100 32.19 -57.19 14.40
C LEU A 100 31.98 -58.00 13.14
N VAL A 101 32.32 -59.29 13.21
CA VAL A 101 32.29 -60.19 12.05
C VAL A 101 31.42 -61.40 12.34
N LEU A 102 30.35 -61.57 11.57
CA LEU A 102 29.48 -62.75 11.65
C LEU A 102 29.92 -63.79 10.63
N CYS A 103 30.42 -64.92 11.14
CA CYS A 103 30.75 -66.09 10.34
C CYS A 103 30.33 -67.35 11.11
N ASP A 104 29.70 -68.31 10.43
CA ASP A 104 29.23 -69.57 11.02
C ASP A 104 28.39 -69.40 12.31
N ASN A 105 27.37 -68.53 12.24
CA ASN A 105 26.49 -68.17 13.36
C ASN A 105 27.23 -67.68 14.62
N THR A 106 28.46 -67.19 14.47
CA THR A 106 29.28 -66.67 15.57
C THR A 106 29.78 -65.28 15.22
N ILE A 107 29.50 -64.31 16.08
CA ILE A 107 30.12 -62.98 16.01
C ILE A 107 31.48 -63.05 16.69
N SER A 108 32.52 -62.65 15.96
CA SER A 108 33.87 -62.41 16.49
C SER A 108 34.16 -60.92 16.49
N LEU A 109 34.68 -60.41 17.61
CA LEU A 109 35.15 -59.03 17.72
C LEU A 109 36.63 -58.97 17.37
N LEU A 110 36.98 -58.22 16.32
CA LEU A 110 38.35 -58.05 15.86
C LEU A 110 38.80 -56.60 16.08
N CYS A 111 40.11 -56.38 16.22
CA CYS A 111 40.69 -55.05 16.08
C CYS A 111 40.55 -54.58 14.62
N SER A 112 40.13 -53.34 14.39
CA SER A 112 39.88 -52.82 13.03
C SER A 112 41.11 -52.83 12.12
N ASP A 113 42.31 -52.62 12.67
CA ASP A 113 43.54 -52.45 11.87
C ASP A 113 44.32 -53.77 11.72
N SER A 114 44.48 -54.51 12.81
CA SER A 114 45.26 -55.76 12.84
C SER A 114 44.42 -57.01 12.58
N PHE A 115 43.09 -56.88 12.61
CA PHE A 115 42.13 -57.99 12.58
C PHE A 115 42.34 -59.04 13.67
N GLU A 116 43.08 -58.73 14.73
CA GLU A 116 43.29 -59.66 15.85
C GLU A 116 42.01 -59.86 16.67
N PRO A 117 41.61 -61.11 16.93
CA PRO A 117 40.42 -61.38 17.71
C PRO A 117 40.64 -61.00 19.16
N VAL A 118 39.68 -60.27 19.73
CA VAL A 118 39.66 -59.97 21.16
C VAL A 118 39.31 -61.28 21.91
N PRO A 119 40.15 -61.74 22.85
CA PRO A 119 39.89 -62.99 23.58
C PRO A 119 38.59 -62.90 24.40
N GLY A 120 37.83 -64.00 24.45
CA GLY A 120 36.66 -64.12 25.34
C GLY A 120 35.38 -63.37 24.91
N THR A 121 35.38 -62.67 23.78
CA THR A 121 34.26 -61.83 23.32
C THR A 121 33.39 -62.45 22.22
N LYS A 122 33.57 -63.75 21.92
CA LYS A 122 32.79 -64.42 20.86
C LYS A 122 31.34 -64.67 21.29
N ILE A 123 30.40 -64.27 20.46
CA ILE A 123 28.96 -64.50 20.67
C ILE A 123 28.48 -65.60 19.72
N ARG A 124 27.95 -66.70 20.26
CA ARG A 124 27.52 -67.87 19.47
C ARG A 124 26.00 -67.92 19.32
N GLY A 125 25.56 -68.49 18.20
CA GLY A 125 24.13 -68.73 17.94
C GLY A 125 23.43 -67.47 17.44
N VAL A 126 24.05 -66.73 16.53
CA VAL A 126 23.53 -65.50 15.94
C VAL A 126 23.12 -65.76 14.49
N LEU A 127 21.93 -65.30 14.07
CA LEU A 127 21.51 -65.36 12.65
C LEU A 127 21.87 -64.09 11.88
N SER A 128 21.63 -62.93 12.49
CA SER A 128 21.86 -61.60 11.92
C SER A 128 21.95 -60.60 13.07
N PHE A 129 22.64 -59.48 12.85
CA PHE A 129 22.80 -58.44 13.85
C PHE A 129 22.86 -57.04 13.23
N THR A 130 22.59 -56.03 14.06
CA THR A 130 22.72 -54.63 13.67
C THR A 130 23.22 -53.80 14.84
N LEU A 131 23.84 -52.66 14.53
CA LEU A 131 24.19 -51.65 15.52
C LEU A 131 22.97 -50.74 15.75
N ASN A 132 22.73 -50.34 16.99
CA ASN A 132 21.75 -49.30 17.28
C ASN A 132 22.40 -47.93 17.07
N GLU A 133 22.06 -47.28 15.96
CA GLU A 133 22.57 -45.94 15.61
C GLU A 133 22.11 -44.83 16.58
N ASN A 134 21.07 -45.10 17.37
CA ASN A 134 20.55 -44.21 18.40
C ASN A 134 20.45 -44.99 19.71
N PRO A 135 21.60 -45.34 20.34
CA PRO A 135 21.64 -46.20 21.50
C PRO A 135 20.89 -45.56 22.69
N VAL A 136 20.35 -46.41 23.54
CA VAL A 136 19.64 -45.98 24.76
C VAL A 136 20.60 -45.63 25.89
N SER A 137 21.74 -46.31 25.94
CA SER A 137 22.80 -46.04 26.91
C SER A 137 23.64 -44.86 26.45
N ASP A 138 23.87 -43.89 27.34
CA ASP A 138 24.76 -42.75 27.09
C ASP A 138 26.24 -43.10 27.32
N ASP A 139 26.63 -44.37 27.41
CA ASP A 139 28.02 -44.79 27.62
C ASP A 139 28.85 -44.61 26.32
N PRO A 140 29.79 -43.64 26.27
CA PRO A 140 30.58 -43.36 25.07
C PRO A 140 31.61 -44.46 24.75
N PHE A 141 31.85 -45.42 25.66
CA PHE A 141 32.83 -46.50 25.49
C PHE A 141 32.19 -47.85 25.13
N SER A 142 30.90 -47.86 24.80
CA SER A 142 30.22 -49.05 24.33
C SER A 142 29.31 -48.74 23.14
N VAL A 143 29.11 -49.75 22.29
CA VAL A 143 28.09 -49.73 21.25
C VAL A 143 26.99 -50.72 21.60
N GLU A 144 25.74 -50.34 21.37
CA GLU A 144 24.59 -51.23 21.55
C GLU A 144 24.37 -52.05 20.27
N VAL A 145 24.39 -53.37 20.41
CA VAL A 145 24.27 -54.32 19.31
C VAL A 145 23.02 -55.16 19.53
N CYS A 146 22.12 -55.14 18.56
CA CYS A 146 20.91 -55.96 18.57
C CYS A 146 21.14 -57.18 17.67
N LEU A 147 20.90 -58.38 18.20
CA LEU A 147 21.15 -59.62 17.47
C LEU A 147 19.98 -60.60 17.56
N ILE A 148 19.79 -61.34 16.48
CA ILE A 148 18.79 -62.40 16.39
C ILE A 148 19.42 -63.72 16.82
N SER A 149 18.78 -64.40 17.77
CA SER A 149 19.18 -65.75 18.19
C SER A 149 18.84 -66.80 17.13
N SER A 150 19.79 -67.68 16.80
CA SER A 150 19.58 -68.83 15.91
C SER A 150 18.94 -70.02 16.60
N LYS A 151 18.87 -69.99 17.94
CA LYS A 151 18.37 -71.11 18.76
C LYS A 151 16.99 -70.84 19.34
N ARG A 152 16.59 -69.57 19.44
CA ARG A 152 15.38 -69.13 20.11
C ARG A 152 14.71 -68.02 19.30
N ARG A 153 13.38 -67.91 19.43
CA ARG A 153 12.58 -66.79 18.90
C ARG A 153 12.76 -65.57 19.79
N THR A 154 13.98 -65.03 19.80
CA THR A 154 14.38 -63.93 20.68
C THR A 154 15.35 -62.99 19.98
N VAL A 155 15.23 -61.70 20.28
CA VAL A 155 16.26 -60.70 19.99
C VAL A 155 17.01 -60.39 21.29
N GLN A 156 18.33 -60.40 21.22
CA GLN A 156 19.20 -60.09 22.35
C GLN A 156 19.90 -58.75 22.09
N ILE A 157 19.94 -57.90 23.10
CA ILE A 157 20.57 -56.59 23.08
C ILE A 157 21.85 -56.71 23.90
N PHE A 158 22.98 -56.43 23.27
CA PHE A 158 24.31 -56.47 23.87
C PHE A 158 24.89 -55.06 23.96
N SER A 159 25.60 -54.79 25.05
CA SER A 159 26.55 -53.68 25.13
C SER A 159 27.94 -54.25 24.85
N VAL A 160 28.55 -53.78 23.77
CA VAL A 160 29.88 -54.21 23.31
C VAL A 160 30.84 -53.05 23.58
N GLY A 161 31.78 -53.25 24.51
CA GLY A 161 32.88 -52.34 24.77
C GLY A 161 34.20 -52.84 24.16
N GLN A 162 35.31 -52.19 24.54
CA GLN A 162 36.63 -52.46 23.96
C GLN A 162 37.18 -53.88 24.26
N GLU A 163 36.88 -54.41 25.45
CA GLU A 163 37.32 -55.74 25.92
C GLU A 163 36.19 -56.59 26.53
N ARG A 164 34.99 -56.03 26.65
CA ARG A 164 33.86 -56.66 27.36
C ARG A 164 32.63 -56.67 26.48
N VAL A 165 31.90 -57.78 26.53
CA VAL A 165 30.62 -57.97 25.85
C VAL A 165 29.62 -58.43 26.90
N GLN A 166 28.56 -57.66 27.10
CA GLN A 166 27.52 -57.94 28.09
C GLN A 166 26.15 -57.97 27.45
N ILE A 167 25.35 -58.98 27.79
CA ILE A 167 23.93 -58.98 27.45
C ILE A 167 23.17 -58.01 28.36
N VAL A 168 22.51 -57.02 27.75
CA VAL A 168 21.71 -56.02 28.44
C VAL A 168 20.28 -56.52 28.59
N ARG A 169 19.73 -57.13 27.54
CA ARG A 169 18.35 -57.63 27.54
C ARG A 169 18.15 -58.74 26.51
N GLU A 170 17.21 -59.64 26.79
CA GLU A 170 16.70 -60.63 25.85
C GLU A 170 15.18 -60.49 25.79
N VAL A 171 14.61 -60.39 24.59
CA VAL A 171 13.18 -60.20 24.36
C VAL A 171 12.66 -61.26 23.41
N ALA A 172 11.56 -61.92 23.79
CA ALA A 172 10.90 -62.90 22.94
C ALA A 172 10.15 -62.24 21.78
N THR A 173 10.16 -62.90 20.63
CA THR A 173 9.42 -62.48 19.44
C THR A 173 8.29 -63.47 19.14
N PRO A 174 7.18 -63.04 18.52
CA PRO A 174 6.07 -63.93 18.19
C PRO A 174 6.46 -65.09 17.26
N GLU A 175 7.30 -64.77 16.27
CA GLU A 175 7.84 -65.69 15.26
C GLU A 175 9.36 -65.55 15.20
N GLN A 176 10.04 -66.42 14.45
CA GLN A 176 11.49 -66.32 14.26
C GLN A 176 11.78 -65.08 13.39
N PRO A 177 12.54 -64.09 13.89
CA PRO A 177 12.98 -62.97 13.08
C PRO A 177 14.12 -63.41 12.17
N CYS A 178 14.21 -62.81 10.98
CA CYS A 178 15.28 -63.07 10.00
C CYS A 178 16.11 -61.83 9.67
N SER A 179 15.57 -60.62 9.88
CA SER A 179 16.30 -59.36 9.75
C SER A 179 15.78 -58.33 10.75
N LEU A 180 16.63 -57.37 11.11
CA LEU A 180 16.28 -56.30 12.05
C LEU A 180 16.95 -54.96 11.72
N ALA A 181 16.31 -53.87 12.16
CA ALA A 181 16.92 -52.56 12.35
C ALA A 181 16.53 -52.00 13.73
N ALA A 182 17.37 -51.14 14.31
CA ALA A 182 17.17 -50.59 15.65
C ALA A 182 17.23 -49.06 15.66
N ASP A 183 16.37 -48.43 16.48
CA ASP A 183 16.45 -47.01 16.85
C ASP A 183 15.93 -46.82 18.28
N GLY A 184 16.82 -46.42 19.20
CA GLY A 184 16.47 -46.29 20.61
C GLY A 184 15.95 -47.62 21.18
N TYR A 185 14.81 -47.58 21.87
CA TYR A 185 14.16 -48.76 22.42
C TYR A 185 13.40 -49.62 21.40
N TYR A 186 13.34 -49.20 20.13
CA TYR A 186 12.46 -49.80 19.13
C TYR A 186 13.26 -50.60 18.10
N LEU A 187 12.77 -51.81 17.83
CA LEU A 187 13.30 -52.73 16.84
C LEU A 187 12.26 -52.90 15.75
N CYS A 188 12.64 -52.64 14.50
CA CYS A 188 11.85 -53.07 13.36
C CYS A 188 12.35 -54.44 12.93
N LEU A 189 11.47 -55.44 12.96
CA LEU A 189 11.81 -56.84 12.73
C LEU A 189 11.05 -57.38 11.52
N ALA A 190 11.75 -58.14 10.68
CA ALA A 190 11.16 -59.01 9.69
C ALA A 190 11.00 -60.39 10.33
N LEU A 191 9.76 -60.78 10.60
CA LEU A 191 9.41 -62.13 11.05
C LEU A 191 9.19 -63.04 9.84
N SER A 192 9.08 -64.35 10.06
CA SER A 192 8.82 -65.32 8.98
C SER A 192 7.62 -65.02 8.08
N SER A 193 6.65 -64.21 8.51
CA SER A 193 5.44 -63.90 7.70
C SER A 193 5.16 -62.40 7.49
N ARG A 194 5.75 -61.52 8.31
CA ARG A 194 5.35 -60.10 8.43
C ARG A 194 6.41 -59.23 9.05
N TYR A 195 6.28 -57.92 8.86
CA TYR A 195 7.05 -56.94 9.62
C TYR A 195 6.34 -56.57 10.93
N VAL A 196 7.13 -56.33 11.98
CA VAL A 196 6.63 -55.86 13.28
C VAL A 196 7.56 -54.79 13.86
N ILE A 197 7.03 -53.96 14.75
CA ILE A 197 7.80 -53.05 15.59
C ILE A 197 7.72 -53.53 17.04
N LEU A 198 8.87 -53.84 17.61
CA LEU A 198 9.00 -54.33 18.98
C LEU A 198 9.72 -53.29 19.83
N ASN A 199 9.10 -52.84 20.91
CA ASN A 199 9.80 -52.08 21.94
C ASN A 199 10.47 -53.06 22.91
N TYR A 200 11.80 -53.12 22.94
CA TYR A 200 12.48 -54.11 23.78
C TYR A 200 12.43 -53.77 25.28
N ASN A 201 12.13 -52.52 25.66
CA ASN A 201 12.01 -52.14 27.07
C ASN A 201 10.66 -52.59 27.67
N THR A 202 9.56 -52.36 26.94
CA THR A 202 8.21 -52.70 27.40
C THR A 202 7.74 -54.09 26.95
N GLY A 203 8.38 -54.66 25.93
CA GLY A 203 7.94 -55.89 25.27
C GLY A 203 6.74 -55.69 24.33
N HIS A 204 6.25 -54.47 24.15
CA HIS A 204 5.12 -54.18 23.27
C HIS A 204 5.50 -54.46 21.81
N CYS A 205 4.70 -55.28 21.13
CA CYS A 205 4.90 -55.67 19.74
C CYS A 205 3.70 -55.20 18.89
N GLN A 206 3.98 -54.36 17.90
CA GLN A 206 3.00 -53.83 16.96
C GLN A 206 3.17 -54.50 15.60
N ASP A 207 2.12 -55.13 15.09
CA ASP A 207 2.11 -55.69 13.74
C ASP A 207 2.05 -54.58 12.68
N LEU A 208 2.76 -54.77 11.57
CA LEU A 208 2.69 -53.92 10.37
C LEU A 208 1.93 -54.65 9.25
N PHE A 209 2.63 -55.12 8.22
CA PHE A 209 2.05 -55.78 7.05
C PHE A 209 2.86 -57.03 6.66
N PRO A 210 2.23 -58.00 5.96
CA PRO A 210 2.89 -59.21 5.50
C PRO A 210 3.86 -58.96 4.34
N TYR A 211 4.82 -59.87 4.15
CA TYR A 211 5.75 -59.85 3.00
C TYR A 211 6.10 -61.28 2.54
N PRO A 212 6.51 -61.48 1.27
CA PRO A 212 6.79 -62.81 0.73
C PRO A 212 8.18 -63.30 1.16
N SER A 213 8.27 -63.86 2.37
CA SER A 213 9.51 -64.29 3.02
C SER A 213 10.26 -65.43 2.31
N GLU A 214 9.56 -66.27 1.55
CA GLU A 214 10.17 -67.40 0.83
C GLU A 214 10.88 -66.99 -0.46
N GLN A 215 10.50 -65.84 -1.04
CA GLN A 215 10.96 -65.43 -2.37
C GLN A 215 12.00 -64.31 -2.32
N LYS A 216 11.96 -63.46 -1.30
CA LYS A 216 12.76 -62.22 -1.23
C LYS A 216 13.35 -62.02 0.15
N ARG A 217 14.61 -61.54 0.18
CA ARG A 217 15.23 -61.09 1.43
C ARG A 217 14.48 -59.83 1.91
N PRO A 218 14.10 -59.75 3.20
CA PRO A 218 13.41 -58.57 3.71
C PRO A 218 14.33 -57.36 3.69
N ILE A 219 13.76 -56.20 3.36
CA ILE A 219 14.46 -54.92 3.35
C ILE A 219 13.93 -54.11 4.54
N ILE A 220 14.83 -53.82 5.48
CA ILE A 220 14.57 -52.95 6.63
C ILE A 220 15.70 -51.93 6.68
N LYS A 221 15.34 -50.64 6.62
CA LYS A 221 16.31 -49.55 6.75
C LYS A 221 15.81 -48.49 7.71
N ARG A 222 16.65 -48.09 8.66
CA ARG A 222 16.39 -46.89 9.46
C ARG A 222 16.54 -45.66 8.57
N ILE A 223 15.61 -44.72 8.65
CA ILE A 223 15.60 -43.51 7.79
C ILE A 223 15.75 -42.24 8.62
N SER A 224 15.07 -42.21 9.77
CA SER A 224 15.12 -41.13 10.73
C SER A 224 14.81 -41.67 12.12
N ARG A 225 14.92 -40.82 13.14
CA ARG A 225 14.60 -41.21 14.51
C ARG A 225 13.16 -41.76 14.55
N GLN A 226 13.02 -42.99 15.06
CA GLN A 226 11.76 -43.71 15.19
C GLN A 226 11.00 -43.95 13.87
N GLU A 227 11.70 -44.04 12.73
CA GLU A 227 11.10 -44.27 11.42
C GLU A 227 11.95 -45.21 10.54
N PHE A 228 11.27 -46.18 9.92
CA PHE A 228 11.88 -47.25 9.14
C PHE A 228 11.27 -47.34 7.73
N LEU A 229 12.09 -47.72 6.76
CA LEU A 229 11.73 -48.02 5.38
C LEU A 229 11.67 -49.54 5.21
N LEU A 230 10.59 -50.01 4.62
CA LEU A 230 10.28 -51.42 4.48
C LEU A 230 9.85 -51.75 3.04
N ALA A 231 10.25 -52.92 2.56
CA ALA A 231 9.69 -53.45 1.32
C ALA A 231 8.28 -54.01 1.55
N GLY A 232 7.30 -53.24 1.09
CA GLY A 232 5.89 -53.58 1.08
C GLY A 232 5.44 -54.36 -0.16
N PRO A 233 4.18 -54.82 -0.16
CA PRO A 233 3.61 -55.58 -1.26
C PRO A 233 3.49 -54.73 -2.54
N GLY A 234 3.57 -55.38 -3.71
CA GLY A 234 3.34 -54.73 -5.00
C GLY A 234 4.39 -53.70 -5.42
N GLY A 235 5.65 -53.85 -4.98
CA GLY A 235 6.73 -52.92 -5.33
C GLY A 235 6.64 -51.57 -4.60
N LEU A 236 6.11 -51.56 -3.38
CA LEU A 236 6.01 -50.35 -2.56
C LEU A 236 7.12 -50.29 -1.51
N GLY A 237 7.79 -49.15 -1.40
CA GLY A 237 8.62 -48.79 -0.26
C GLY A 237 7.78 -48.06 0.79
N MET A 238 7.45 -48.75 1.87
CA MET A 238 6.58 -48.26 2.94
C MET A 238 7.41 -47.59 4.04
N PHE A 239 6.95 -46.43 4.50
CA PHE A 239 7.51 -45.74 5.65
C PHE A 239 6.69 -46.08 6.89
N ALA A 240 7.31 -46.61 7.93
CA ALA A 240 6.63 -46.99 9.16
C ALA A 240 7.30 -46.32 10.37
N THR A 241 6.50 -45.57 11.13
CA THR A 241 6.92 -45.04 12.43
C THR A 241 6.80 -46.10 13.52
N VAL A 242 7.42 -45.88 14.68
CA VAL A 242 7.33 -46.80 15.83
C VAL A 242 5.90 -47.07 16.33
N ALA A 243 4.94 -46.21 16.00
CA ALA A 243 3.52 -46.41 16.29
C ALA A 243 2.80 -47.34 15.29
N GLY A 244 3.52 -47.84 14.27
CA GLY A 244 2.98 -48.69 13.22
C GLY A 244 2.18 -47.96 12.13
N ILE A 245 2.25 -46.63 12.11
CA ILE A 245 1.58 -45.80 11.11
C ILE A 245 2.60 -45.19 10.14
N SER A 246 2.17 -44.95 8.90
CA SER A 246 2.94 -44.17 7.93
C SER A 246 2.59 -42.69 8.02
N GLN A 247 3.61 -41.83 8.07
CA GLN A 247 3.44 -40.37 8.02
C GLN A 247 3.59 -39.81 6.60
N ARG A 248 4.06 -40.61 5.64
CA ARG A 248 4.29 -40.18 4.26
C ARG A 248 3.82 -41.24 3.27
N ALA A 249 3.50 -40.83 2.05
CA ALA A 249 3.09 -41.77 1.01
C ALA A 249 4.24 -42.77 0.70
N PRO A 250 3.93 -44.00 0.28
CA PRO A 250 4.95 -44.95 -0.14
C PRO A 250 5.66 -44.51 -1.42
N VAL A 251 6.92 -44.91 -1.57
CA VAL A 251 7.63 -44.81 -2.86
C VAL A 251 7.31 -46.04 -3.70
N HIS A 252 7.17 -45.86 -5.01
CA HIS A 252 6.96 -46.97 -5.94
C HIS A 252 8.30 -47.34 -6.56
N TRP A 253 8.71 -48.60 -6.42
CA TRP A 253 9.94 -49.14 -6.99
C TRP A 253 9.67 -50.50 -7.66
N SER A 254 10.70 -51.12 -8.23
CA SER A 254 10.57 -52.44 -8.83
C SER A 254 10.07 -53.48 -7.83
N GLU A 255 9.16 -54.37 -8.25
CA GLU A 255 8.75 -55.50 -7.41
C GLU A 255 9.95 -56.37 -7.03
N ASN A 256 10.96 -56.46 -7.89
CA ASN A 256 12.17 -57.27 -7.70
C ASN A 256 13.32 -56.50 -7.05
N VAL A 257 13.00 -55.54 -6.17
CA VAL A 257 14.01 -54.84 -5.38
C VAL A 257 14.84 -55.82 -4.54
N ILE A 258 16.16 -55.74 -4.68
CA ILE A 258 17.15 -56.60 -4.03
C ILE A 258 17.71 -55.90 -2.78
N GLY A 259 17.87 -54.58 -2.84
CA GLY A 259 18.42 -53.78 -1.75
C GLY A 259 17.92 -52.34 -1.79
N ALA A 260 18.02 -51.66 -0.66
CA ALA A 260 17.71 -50.25 -0.55
C ALA A 260 18.76 -49.54 0.32
N ALA A 261 19.05 -48.29 -0.01
CA ALA A 261 19.89 -47.40 0.77
C ALA A 261 19.24 -46.03 0.90
N VAL A 262 19.58 -45.30 1.95
CA VAL A 262 19.03 -43.97 2.21
C VAL A 262 20.16 -42.94 2.14
N SER A 263 19.94 -41.87 1.39
CA SER A 263 20.80 -40.70 1.39
C SER A 263 19.90 -39.48 1.28
N PHE A 264 19.50 -38.95 2.45
CA PHE A 264 18.45 -37.93 2.55
C PHE A 264 18.73 -36.73 1.60
N PRO A 265 17.75 -36.32 0.76
CA PRO A 265 16.33 -36.68 0.79
C PRO A 265 15.93 -37.82 -0.17
N TYR A 266 16.86 -38.71 -0.54
CA TYR A 266 16.63 -39.79 -1.50
C TYR A 266 16.62 -41.18 -0.88
N VAL A 267 15.83 -42.08 -1.47
CA VAL A 267 15.88 -43.52 -1.30
C VAL A 267 16.36 -44.13 -2.60
N LEU A 268 17.40 -44.94 -2.51
CA LEU A 268 17.95 -45.69 -3.63
C LEU A 268 17.48 -47.13 -3.51
N ALA A 269 16.96 -47.68 -4.60
CA ALA A 269 16.54 -49.06 -4.70
C ALA A 269 17.33 -49.74 -5.82
N LEU A 270 17.90 -50.90 -5.52
CA LEU A 270 18.62 -51.74 -6.47
C LEU A 270 17.69 -52.86 -6.92
N ASP A 271 17.52 -53.02 -8.23
CA ASP A 271 16.95 -54.22 -8.84
C ASP A 271 18.00 -54.92 -9.72
N GLU A 272 17.59 -55.90 -10.52
CA GLU A 272 18.50 -56.72 -11.35
C GLU A 272 19.21 -55.92 -12.46
N GLU A 273 18.62 -54.82 -12.93
CA GLU A 273 19.09 -54.06 -14.11
C GLU A 273 19.40 -52.59 -13.82
N PHE A 274 18.82 -52.01 -12.78
CA PHE A 274 18.84 -50.59 -12.49
C PHE A 274 19.00 -50.30 -10.99
N ILE A 275 19.65 -49.16 -10.73
CA ILE A 275 19.57 -48.45 -9.46
C ILE A 275 18.61 -47.27 -9.68
N THR A 276 17.49 -47.28 -8.98
CA THR A 276 16.47 -46.24 -9.05
C THR A 276 16.54 -45.34 -7.83
N VAL A 277 16.49 -44.02 -8.06
CA VAL A 277 16.57 -42.99 -7.03
C VAL A 277 15.21 -42.33 -6.92
N HIS A 278 14.62 -42.39 -5.74
CA HIS A 278 13.31 -41.85 -5.41
C HIS A 278 13.46 -40.73 -4.39
N SER A 279 12.74 -39.64 -4.59
CA SER A 279 12.70 -38.55 -3.61
C SER A 279 11.73 -38.91 -2.50
N ILE A 280 12.17 -38.77 -1.25
CA ILE A 280 11.36 -38.97 -0.06
C ILE A 280 10.34 -37.85 0.11
N LEU A 281 10.60 -36.68 -0.47
CA LEU A 281 9.80 -35.46 -0.26
C LEU A 281 8.51 -35.47 -1.07
N ASP A 282 8.56 -35.93 -2.31
CA ASP A 282 7.44 -35.96 -3.25
C ASP A 282 7.14 -37.37 -3.81
N GLN A 283 7.85 -38.39 -3.31
CA GLN A 283 7.65 -39.81 -3.62
C GLN A 283 7.82 -40.19 -5.09
N GLN A 284 8.43 -39.32 -5.90
CA GLN A 284 8.68 -39.57 -7.31
C GLN A 284 10.07 -40.14 -7.57
N GLN A 285 10.16 -40.98 -8.60
CA GLN A 285 11.44 -41.43 -9.15
C GLN A 285 12.14 -40.26 -9.87
N LYS A 286 13.32 -39.89 -9.38
CA LYS A 286 14.14 -38.78 -9.90
C LYS A 286 15.16 -39.26 -10.93
N GLN A 287 15.76 -40.42 -10.67
CA GLN A 287 16.82 -40.99 -11.49
C GLN A 287 16.68 -42.52 -11.59
N SER A 288 17.14 -43.10 -12.70
CA SER A 288 17.43 -44.50 -12.95
C SER A 288 18.83 -44.58 -13.55
N LEU A 289 19.68 -45.41 -12.97
CA LEU A 289 21.05 -45.66 -13.38
C LEU A 289 21.13 -47.13 -13.82
N PRO A 290 21.49 -47.43 -15.08
CA PRO A 290 21.67 -48.82 -15.50
C PRO A 290 22.83 -49.45 -14.73
N PHE A 291 22.57 -50.56 -14.05
CA PHE A 291 23.54 -51.28 -13.26
C PHE A 291 23.14 -52.75 -13.17
N LYS A 292 23.93 -53.62 -13.79
CA LYS A 292 23.66 -55.06 -13.85
C LYS A 292 24.47 -55.81 -12.79
N GLU A 293 23.98 -56.97 -12.39
CA GLU A 293 24.67 -57.89 -11.46
C GLU A 293 24.91 -57.30 -10.06
N GLY A 294 24.12 -56.30 -9.66
CA GLY A 294 24.17 -55.74 -8.33
C GLY A 294 23.65 -56.72 -7.29
N VAL A 295 24.42 -56.92 -6.22
CA VAL A 295 24.08 -57.84 -5.12
C VAL A 295 23.91 -57.12 -3.79
N ILE A 296 24.61 -55.99 -3.58
CA ILE A 296 24.61 -55.24 -2.33
C ILE A 296 24.39 -53.77 -2.63
N LEU A 297 23.46 -53.14 -1.91
CA LEU A 297 23.27 -51.69 -1.86
C LEU A 297 23.16 -51.27 -0.39
N GLN A 298 24.12 -50.49 0.11
CA GLN A 298 24.12 -50.01 1.50
C GLN A 298 24.64 -48.58 1.60
N ASP A 299 24.14 -47.88 2.61
CA ASP A 299 24.57 -46.55 3.05
C ASP A 299 25.49 -46.67 4.29
N PHE A 300 26.61 -45.97 4.25
CA PHE A 300 27.65 -45.95 5.29
C PHE A 300 28.08 -44.51 5.55
N GLU A 301 27.77 -43.96 6.72
CA GLU A 301 28.20 -42.61 7.14
C GLU A 301 27.95 -41.52 6.07
N GLY A 302 26.84 -41.62 5.33
CA GLY A 302 26.46 -40.68 4.26
C GLY A 302 26.96 -41.03 2.85
N ARG A 303 27.82 -42.05 2.69
CA ARG A 303 28.19 -42.61 1.39
C ARG A 303 27.24 -43.74 1.02
N VAL A 304 26.87 -43.85 -0.25
CA VAL A 304 26.10 -45.00 -0.74
C VAL A 304 27.01 -45.85 -1.61
N ILE A 305 27.18 -47.11 -1.24
CA ILE A 305 28.02 -48.07 -1.94
C ILE A 305 27.14 -49.16 -2.53
N VAL A 306 27.41 -49.49 -3.79
CA VAL A 306 26.79 -50.61 -4.49
C VAL A 306 27.88 -51.56 -4.97
N ALA A 307 27.65 -52.85 -4.83
CA ALA A 307 28.60 -53.86 -5.26
C ALA A 307 27.96 -54.94 -6.10
N THR A 308 28.73 -55.41 -7.08
CA THR A 308 28.51 -56.68 -7.75
C THR A 308 29.24 -57.77 -6.97
N THR A 309 29.17 -59.01 -7.46
CA THR A 309 29.92 -60.12 -6.84
C THR A 309 31.43 -59.88 -6.79
N ASN A 310 31.99 -59.06 -7.68
CA ASN A 310 33.44 -58.89 -7.83
C ASN A 310 33.88 -57.41 -7.97
N GLY A 311 32.99 -56.43 -7.81
CA GLY A 311 33.30 -55.02 -8.05
C GLY A 311 32.54 -54.10 -7.10
N ILE A 312 33.16 -52.97 -6.76
CA ILE A 312 32.63 -51.99 -5.80
C ILE A 312 32.54 -50.62 -6.46
N TYR A 313 31.38 -50.01 -6.32
CA TYR A 313 31.04 -48.72 -6.88
C TYR A 313 30.46 -47.82 -5.80
N VAL A 314 30.69 -46.52 -5.93
CA VAL A 314 30.19 -45.50 -5.03
C VAL A 314 29.21 -44.62 -5.80
N LEU A 315 28.04 -44.40 -5.20
CA LEU A 315 27.04 -43.45 -5.67
C LEU A 315 27.34 -42.09 -5.03
N VAL A 316 27.98 -41.22 -5.80
CA VAL A 316 28.38 -39.88 -5.36
C VAL A 316 27.18 -38.94 -5.51
N PRO A 317 26.66 -38.33 -4.43
CA PRO A 317 25.60 -37.33 -4.54
C PRO A 317 26.13 -36.07 -5.24
N LEU A 318 25.35 -35.52 -6.16
CA LEU A 318 25.64 -34.22 -6.77
C LEU A 318 25.33 -33.09 -5.79
N PRO A 319 26.07 -31.97 -5.82
CA PRO A 319 25.77 -30.81 -4.98
C PRO A 319 24.32 -30.35 -5.15
N LEU A 320 23.66 -30.08 -4.03
CA LEU A 320 22.23 -29.73 -4.00
C LEU A 320 21.94 -28.49 -4.85
N GLU A 321 22.80 -27.48 -4.78
CA GLU A 321 22.67 -26.23 -5.54
C GLU A 321 22.61 -26.50 -7.04
N LYS A 322 23.41 -27.45 -7.52
CA LYS A 322 23.41 -27.87 -8.92
C LYS A 322 22.12 -28.58 -9.28
N GLN A 323 21.65 -29.50 -8.43
CA GLN A 323 20.38 -30.20 -8.66
C GLN A 323 19.19 -29.23 -8.74
N ILE A 324 19.17 -28.21 -7.88
CA ILE A 324 18.16 -27.15 -7.90
C ILE A 324 18.29 -26.30 -9.16
N GLN A 325 19.50 -25.90 -9.55
CA GLN A 325 19.72 -25.11 -10.76
C GLN A 325 19.34 -25.88 -12.03
N ASP A 326 19.65 -27.17 -12.09
CA ASP A 326 19.25 -28.07 -13.18
C ASP A 326 17.72 -28.23 -13.24
N LEU A 327 17.03 -28.25 -12.10
CA LEU A 327 15.55 -28.25 -12.06
C LEU A 327 14.97 -26.92 -12.57
N LEU A 328 15.55 -25.79 -12.14
CA LEU A 328 15.11 -24.46 -12.55
C LEU A 328 15.35 -24.23 -14.05
N SER A 329 16.49 -24.63 -14.60
CA SER A 329 16.78 -24.51 -16.04
C SER A 329 15.83 -25.34 -16.90
N ASN A 330 15.43 -26.52 -16.39
CA ASN A 330 14.40 -27.36 -17.00
C ASN A 330 12.96 -26.92 -16.70
N GLN A 331 12.77 -25.74 -16.09
CA GLN A 331 11.47 -25.14 -15.77
C GLN A 331 10.60 -25.95 -14.79
N ARG A 332 11.20 -26.81 -13.97
CA ARG A 332 10.50 -27.66 -12.99
C ARG A 332 10.55 -27.02 -11.60
N VAL A 333 9.87 -25.88 -11.50
CA VAL A 333 9.90 -24.97 -10.34
C VAL A 333 9.41 -25.65 -9.06
N GLU A 334 8.31 -26.39 -9.10
CA GLU A 334 7.74 -27.03 -7.90
C GLU A 334 8.72 -28.02 -7.25
N GLU A 335 9.34 -28.88 -8.05
CA GLU A 335 10.35 -29.83 -7.58
C GLU A 335 11.60 -29.12 -7.03
N ALA A 336 12.03 -28.03 -7.68
CA ALA A 336 13.16 -27.22 -7.19
C ALA A 336 12.86 -26.67 -5.79
N LEU A 337 11.64 -26.15 -5.59
CA LEU A 337 11.22 -25.58 -4.31
C LEU A 337 11.04 -26.64 -3.22
N VAL A 338 10.51 -27.82 -3.56
CA VAL A 338 10.39 -28.96 -2.63
C VAL A 338 11.77 -29.42 -2.18
N LEU A 339 12.70 -29.61 -3.12
CA LEU A 339 14.08 -30.01 -2.84
C LEU A 339 14.80 -28.97 -1.98
N ALA A 340 14.69 -27.68 -2.33
CA ALA A 340 15.26 -26.59 -1.56
C ALA A 340 14.72 -26.55 -0.12
N LYS A 341 13.39 -26.63 0.07
CA LYS A 341 12.78 -26.68 1.41
C LYS A 341 13.25 -27.89 2.22
N GLY A 342 13.37 -29.06 1.59
CA GLY A 342 13.83 -30.29 2.22
C GLY A 342 15.27 -30.19 2.73
N ALA A 343 16.13 -29.45 2.04
CA ALA A 343 17.52 -29.25 2.41
C ALA A 343 17.74 -28.33 3.63
N ARG A 344 16.70 -27.65 4.12
CA ARG A 344 16.78 -26.75 5.29
C ARG A 344 17.42 -27.40 6.52
N ARG A 345 17.29 -28.72 6.67
CA ARG A 345 17.88 -29.47 7.81
C ARG A 345 19.41 -29.52 7.77
N ASN A 346 20.01 -29.42 6.59
CA ASN A 346 21.43 -29.66 6.37
C ASN A 346 22.24 -28.36 6.20
N ILE A 347 21.60 -27.20 6.21
CA ILE A 347 22.22 -25.89 5.90
C ILE A 347 21.97 -24.92 7.07
N PRO A 348 22.99 -24.15 7.51
CA PRO A 348 22.81 -23.09 8.51
C PRO A 348 21.72 -22.10 8.09
N LYS A 349 20.89 -21.66 9.05
CA LYS A 349 19.68 -20.85 8.79
C LYS A 349 19.94 -19.61 7.92
N GLU A 350 21.03 -18.88 8.17
CA GLU A 350 21.39 -17.67 7.44
C GLU A 350 21.74 -17.97 5.98
N ARG A 351 22.62 -18.95 5.74
CA ARG A 351 22.99 -19.38 4.38
C ARG A 351 21.78 -19.92 3.62
N PHE A 352 20.91 -20.66 4.30
CA PHE A 352 19.67 -21.16 3.73
C PHE A 352 18.74 -20.03 3.29
N GLN A 353 18.55 -18.98 4.11
CA GLN A 353 17.68 -17.87 3.76
C GLN A 353 18.14 -17.13 2.50
N VAL A 354 19.45 -16.87 2.37
CA VAL A 354 20.01 -16.19 1.19
C VAL A 354 19.83 -17.05 -0.07
N MET A 355 20.21 -18.33 0.01
CA MET A 355 20.04 -19.28 -1.09
C MET A 355 18.57 -19.44 -1.48
N TYR A 356 17.69 -19.62 -0.50
CA TYR A 356 16.27 -19.87 -0.73
C TYR A 356 15.56 -18.65 -1.33
N ARG A 357 15.89 -17.43 -0.88
CA ARG A 357 15.40 -16.20 -1.52
C ARG A 357 15.79 -16.13 -3.00
N ARG A 358 17.05 -16.44 -3.31
CA ARG A 358 17.54 -16.46 -4.70
C ARG A 358 16.78 -17.48 -5.56
N ILE A 359 16.56 -18.69 -5.04
CA ILE A 359 15.78 -19.73 -5.73
C ILE A 359 14.34 -19.27 -5.99
N LEU A 360 13.69 -18.63 -5.01
CA LEU A 360 12.34 -18.08 -5.18
C LEU A 360 12.29 -16.96 -6.24
N GLN A 361 13.31 -16.10 -6.31
CA GLN A 361 13.41 -15.06 -7.35
C GLN A 361 13.52 -15.69 -8.75
N GLN A 362 14.44 -16.65 -8.93
CA GLN A 362 14.59 -17.37 -10.20
C GLN A 362 13.31 -18.11 -10.59
N ALA A 363 12.67 -18.80 -9.63
CA ALA A 363 11.38 -19.45 -9.81
C ALA A 363 10.29 -18.46 -10.27
N GLY A 364 10.23 -17.28 -9.65
CA GLY A 364 9.29 -16.22 -10.04
C GLY A 364 9.49 -15.76 -11.47
N PHE A 365 10.75 -15.60 -11.91
CA PHE A 365 11.05 -15.20 -13.30
C PHE A 365 10.78 -16.31 -14.33
N ILE A 366 10.88 -17.58 -13.95
CA ILE A 366 10.47 -18.71 -14.79
C ILE A 366 8.94 -18.70 -14.95
N GLN A 367 8.20 -18.54 -13.86
CA GLN A 367 6.73 -18.47 -13.92
C GLN A 367 6.23 -17.25 -14.70
N PHE A 368 6.90 -16.11 -14.53
CA PHE A 368 6.66 -14.92 -15.33
C PHE A 368 6.89 -15.18 -16.83
N ALA A 369 7.96 -15.89 -17.19
CA ALA A 369 8.23 -16.28 -18.58
C ALA A 369 7.17 -17.22 -19.18
N GLN A 370 6.57 -18.06 -18.34
CA GLN A 370 5.45 -18.94 -18.72
C GLN A 370 4.08 -18.24 -18.70
N LEU A 371 4.03 -16.94 -18.41
CA LEU A 371 2.80 -16.13 -18.26
C LEU A 371 1.89 -16.58 -17.10
N GLN A 372 2.45 -17.32 -16.13
CA GLN A 372 1.79 -17.71 -14.88
C GLN A 372 1.92 -16.58 -13.85
N PHE A 373 1.17 -15.51 -14.09
CA PHE A 373 1.33 -14.24 -13.38
C PHE A 373 0.95 -14.30 -11.89
N LEU A 374 -0.05 -15.10 -11.51
CA LEU A 374 -0.48 -15.21 -10.12
C LEU A 374 0.60 -15.88 -9.26
N GLU A 375 1.16 -16.98 -9.77
CA GLU A 375 2.24 -17.72 -9.14
C GLU A 375 3.52 -16.89 -9.08
N ALA A 376 3.87 -16.21 -10.18
CA ALA A 376 5.03 -15.31 -10.23
C ALA A 376 4.92 -14.19 -9.20
N LYS A 377 3.74 -13.57 -9.07
CA LYS A 377 3.46 -12.52 -8.09
C LYS A 377 3.75 -12.96 -6.65
N GLU A 378 3.23 -14.11 -6.25
CA GLU A 378 3.43 -14.63 -4.90
C GLU A 378 4.91 -14.98 -4.64
N LEU A 379 5.61 -15.53 -5.64
CA LEU A 379 7.04 -15.82 -5.55
C LEU A 379 7.89 -14.53 -5.41
N PHE A 380 7.56 -13.47 -6.15
CA PHE A 380 8.27 -12.19 -6.03
C PHE A 380 8.02 -11.50 -4.69
N ARG A 381 6.79 -11.58 -4.14
CA ARG A 381 6.47 -11.04 -2.80
C ARG A 381 7.20 -11.81 -1.70
N THR A 382 7.11 -13.13 -1.71
CA THR A 382 7.72 -13.99 -0.68
C THR A 382 9.25 -13.96 -0.70
N SER A 383 9.85 -13.69 -1.86
CA SER A 383 11.30 -13.58 -2.01
C SER A 383 11.87 -12.20 -1.70
N HIS A 384 11.04 -11.17 -1.53
CA HIS A 384 11.45 -9.77 -1.46
C HIS A 384 12.32 -9.37 -2.67
N LEU A 385 11.83 -9.62 -3.88
CA LEU A 385 12.51 -9.23 -5.11
C LEU A 385 12.73 -7.70 -5.14
N ASP A 386 13.93 -7.27 -5.53
CA ASP A 386 14.17 -5.88 -5.93
C ASP A 386 13.37 -5.60 -7.21
N ILE A 387 12.31 -4.79 -7.08
CA ILE A 387 11.35 -4.55 -8.15
C ILE A 387 11.99 -3.99 -9.42
N ARG A 388 13.15 -3.34 -9.31
CA ARG A 388 13.89 -2.78 -10.44
C ARG A 388 14.41 -3.88 -11.38
N GLU A 389 14.66 -5.10 -10.89
CA GLU A 389 14.94 -6.26 -11.75
C GLU A 389 13.81 -6.46 -12.76
N LEU A 390 12.55 -6.44 -12.28
CA LEU A 390 11.36 -6.62 -13.12
C LEU A 390 11.10 -5.39 -14.01
N ILE A 391 11.26 -4.16 -13.50
CA ILE A 391 11.07 -2.93 -14.29
C ILE A 391 12.13 -2.85 -15.40
N SER A 392 13.37 -3.26 -15.13
CA SER A 392 14.49 -3.22 -16.10
C SER A 392 14.26 -4.09 -17.34
N LEU A 393 13.31 -5.03 -17.31
CA LEU A 393 12.92 -5.82 -18.47
C LEU A 393 12.13 -5.02 -19.51
N TYR A 394 11.57 -3.88 -19.11
CA TYR A 394 10.77 -3.00 -19.93
C TYR A 394 11.64 -1.80 -20.34
N PRO A 395 11.99 -1.68 -21.62
CA PRO A 395 12.81 -0.56 -22.08
C PRO A 395 12.18 0.79 -21.72
N LEU A 396 13.00 1.74 -21.28
CA LEU A 396 12.64 3.14 -20.99
C LEU A 396 11.75 3.39 -19.75
N LEU A 397 11.36 2.35 -19.00
CA LEU A 397 10.53 2.54 -17.80
C LEU A 397 11.33 3.01 -16.57
N LEU A 398 12.54 2.51 -16.37
CA LEU A 398 13.41 3.01 -15.29
C LEU A 398 13.73 4.50 -15.52
N PRO A 399 13.81 5.32 -14.46
CA PRO A 399 14.20 6.71 -14.58
C PRO A 399 15.67 6.83 -14.99
N SER A 400 16.01 7.91 -15.71
CA SER A 400 17.39 8.23 -16.10
C SER A 400 18.37 8.36 -14.92
N SER A 401 17.84 8.67 -13.74
CA SER A 401 18.57 8.76 -12.46
C SER A 401 18.81 7.39 -11.80
N SER A 402 18.21 6.32 -12.30
CA SER A 402 18.34 4.97 -11.73
C SER A 402 19.73 4.39 -12.05
N GLY A 403 20.62 4.37 -11.05
CA GLY A 403 21.92 3.68 -11.14
C GLY A 403 21.82 2.15 -11.02
N PHE A 404 20.68 1.57 -11.36
CA PHE A 404 20.39 0.16 -11.13
C PHE A 404 21.21 -0.75 -12.07
N ILE A 405 21.86 -1.75 -11.48
CA ILE A 405 22.60 -2.80 -12.20
C ILE A 405 22.01 -4.14 -11.76
N ARG A 406 21.67 -4.99 -12.73
CA ARG A 406 21.12 -6.32 -12.47
C ARG A 406 22.07 -7.17 -11.63
N THR A 407 21.48 -8.03 -10.81
CA THR A 407 22.20 -8.92 -9.91
C THR A 407 23.12 -9.88 -10.68
N HIS A 408 24.31 -10.16 -10.12
CA HIS A 408 25.24 -11.15 -10.64
C HIS A 408 25.47 -12.29 -9.64
N PRO A 409 25.42 -13.58 -10.05
CA PRO A 409 24.96 -14.08 -11.35
C PRO A 409 23.49 -13.73 -11.65
N PRO A 410 23.05 -13.73 -12.93
CA PRO A 410 21.71 -13.28 -13.31
C PRO A 410 20.60 -14.19 -12.75
N LEU A 411 19.44 -13.59 -12.49
CA LEU A 411 18.24 -14.31 -12.00
C LEU A 411 17.43 -14.96 -13.12
N HIS A 412 17.63 -14.53 -14.36
CA HIS A 412 16.97 -15.05 -15.56
C HIS A 412 17.86 -14.84 -16.80
N GLU A 413 17.60 -15.59 -17.88
CA GLU A 413 18.45 -15.59 -19.08
C GLU A 413 18.10 -14.51 -20.11
N TYR A 414 16.89 -13.95 -20.05
CA TYR A 414 16.42 -12.97 -21.03
C TYR A 414 16.85 -11.55 -20.68
N ALA A 415 17.28 -10.78 -21.68
CA ALA A 415 17.71 -9.40 -21.56
C ALA A 415 16.53 -8.43 -21.44
N ASP A 416 15.47 -8.61 -22.21
CA ASP A 416 14.29 -7.73 -22.21
C ASP A 416 12.99 -8.49 -22.51
N LEU A 417 11.87 -7.77 -22.43
CA LEU A 417 10.57 -8.33 -22.72
C LEU A 417 10.41 -8.79 -24.18
N ASN A 418 11.13 -8.17 -25.13
CA ASN A 418 11.05 -8.56 -26.54
C ASN A 418 11.66 -9.95 -26.77
N GLN A 419 12.79 -10.24 -26.13
CA GLN A 419 13.41 -11.57 -26.17
C GLN A 419 12.50 -12.62 -25.51
N LEU A 420 11.86 -12.26 -24.39
CA LEU A 420 10.91 -13.14 -23.68
C LEU A 420 9.71 -13.52 -24.56
N THR A 421 9.06 -12.52 -25.17
CA THR A 421 7.81 -12.71 -25.91
C THR A 421 8.04 -13.10 -27.37
N ARG A 422 9.32 -13.12 -27.83
CA ARG A 422 9.70 -13.31 -29.23
C ARG A 422 9.01 -12.30 -30.17
N GLY A 423 8.78 -11.07 -29.67
CA GLY A 423 8.12 -9.99 -30.41
C GLY A 423 6.59 -10.05 -30.46
N ASP A 424 5.95 -10.97 -29.72
CA ASP A 424 4.49 -11.11 -29.68
C ASP A 424 3.83 -9.97 -28.86
N GLN A 425 3.12 -9.08 -29.55
CA GLN A 425 2.46 -7.91 -28.97
C GLN A 425 1.37 -8.24 -27.95
N GLU A 426 0.68 -9.38 -28.10
CA GLU A 426 -0.36 -9.78 -27.15
C GLU A 426 0.27 -10.19 -25.81
N LYS A 427 1.37 -10.94 -25.87
CA LYS A 427 2.14 -11.34 -24.68
C LYS A 427 2.80 -10.13 -24.00
N VAL A 428 3.36 -9.21 -24.78
CA VAL A 428 3.89 -7.94 -24.26
C VAL A 428 2.81 -7.18 -23.49
N SER A 429 1.61 -7.08 -24.05
CA SER A 429 0.47 -6.40 -23.41
C SER A 429 0.01 -7.10 -22.13
N LYS A 430 0.05 -8.43 -22.08
CA LYS A 430 -0.24 -9.20 -20.86
C LYS A 430 0.81 -8.93 -19.77
N CYS A 431 2.09 -8.93 -20.12
CA CYS A 431 3.17 -8.62 -19.19
C CYS A 431 3.09 -7.17 -18.66
N LYS A 432 2.79 -6.19 -19.52
CA LYS A 432 2.56 -4.78 -19.09
C LYS A 432 1.40 -4.67 -18.10
N ARG A 433 0.27 -5.33 -18.38
CA ARG A 433 -0.88 -5.38 -17.45
C ARG A 433 -0.52 -6.01 -16.10
N PHE A 434 0.25 -7.10 -16.13
CA PHE A 434 0.79 -7.69 -14.90
C PHE A 434 1.66 -6.71 -14.13
N LEU A 435 2.62 -6.05 -14.79
CA LEU A 435 3.51 -5.09 -14.13
C LEU A 435 2.72 -3.92 -13.52
N MET A 436 1.73 -3.38 -14.23
CA MET A 436 0.85 -2.32 -13.73
C MET A 436 0.13 -2.75 -12.44
N SER A 437 -0.51 -3.92 -12.45
CA SER A 437 -1.22 -4.46 -11.26
C SER A 437 -0.27 -4.79 -10.12
N TYR A 438 0.93 -5.30 -10.43
CA TYR A 438 1.91 -5.68 -9.42
C TYR A 438 2.53 -4.46 -8.73
N LEU A 439 2.91 -3.43 -9.51
CA LEU A 439 3.48 -2.20 -8.98
C LEU A 439 2.47 -1.40 -8.16
N SER A 440 1.21 -1.31 -8.61
CA SER A 440 0.18 -0.55 -7.89
C SER A 440 -0.11 -1.13 -6.50
N GLU A 441 -0.10 -2.45 -6.36
CA GLU A 441 -0.27 -3.13 -5.08
C GLU A 441 0.96 -3.02 -4.18
N ILE A 442 2.16 -3.05 -4.76
CA ILE A 442 3.41 -2.97 -3.99
C ILE A 442 3.71 -1.56 -3.51
N ARG A 443 3.21 -0.54 -4.21
CA ARG A 443 3.43 0.87 -3.91
C ARG A 443 3.23 1.23 -2.44
N SER A 444 2.22 0.65 -1.78
CA SER A 444 1.91 0.91 -0.37
C SER A 444 2.55 -0.07 0.62
N THR A 445 3.40 -0.99 0.16
CA THR A 445 4.01 -2.05 0.99
C THR A 445 5.47 -1.75 1.31
N GLU A 446 6.00 -2.39 2.36
CA GLU A 446 7.41 -2.26 2.75
C GLU A 446 8.41 -2.70 1.65
N VAL A 447 7.96 -3.48 0.65
CA VAL A 447 8.78 -3.90 -0.49
C VAL A 447 9.16 -2.71 -1.40
N ALA A 448 8.34 -1.65 -1.41
CA ALA A 448 8.65 -0.42 -2.13
C ALA A 448 9.56 0.54 -1.34
N ASN A 449 9.80 0.29 -0.04
CA ASN A 449 10.62 1.18 0.79
C ASN A 449 12.07 1.17 0.29
N GLY A 450 12.49 2.29 -0.30
CA GLY A 450 13.82 2.49 -0.88
C GLY A 450 13.84 2.71 -2.40
N TYR A 451 12.77 2.32 -3.12
CA TYR A 451 12.69 2.42 -4.60
C TYR A 451 11.40 3.08 -5.10
N GLN A 452 10.72 3.87 -4.25
CA GLN A 452 9.44 4.51 -4.59
C GLN A 452 9.53 5.38 -5.85
N GLN A 453 10.65 6.08 -6.05
CA GLN A 453 10.88 6.91 -7.23
C GLN A 453 10.90 6.09 -8.53
N ASP A 454 11.58 4.94 -8.54
CA ASP A 454 11.62 4.03 -9.70
C ASP A 454 10.23 3.43 -9.96
N VAL A 455 9.51 3.04 -8.90
CA VAL A 455 8.16 2.46 -8.98
C VAL A 455 7.13 3.46 -9.51
N ASP A 456 7.06 4.65 -8.91
CA ASP A 456 6.09 5.68 -9.28
C ASP A 456 6.37 6.21 -10.70
N THR A 457 7.64 6.38 -11.08
CA THR A 457 8.00 6.79 -12.45
C THR A 457 7.62 5.71 -13.47
N ALA A 458 7.88 4.44 -13.18
CA ALA A 458 7.50 3.34 -14.07
C ALA A 458 5.97 3.20 -14.19
N LEU A 459 5.23 3.33 -13.07
CA LEU A 459 3.76 3.34 -13.05
C LEU A 459 3.19 4.48 -13.89
N LEU A 460 3.72 5.70 -13.73
CA LEU A 460 3.28 6.86 -14.52
C LEU A 460 3.50 6.62 -16.01
N LYS A 461 4.69 6.15 -16.40
CA LYS A 461 5.00 5.84 -17.81
C LYS A 461 4.07 4.76 -18.38
N LEU A 462 3.77 3.70 -17.61
CA LEU A 462 2.86 2.62 -18.00
C LEU A 462 1.41 3.07 -18.09
N TYR A 463 0.92 3.84 -17.12
CA TYR A 463 -0.44 4.38 -17.11
C TYR A 463 -0.67 5.35 -18.26
N ALA A 464 0.32 6.20 -18.57
CA ALA A 464 0.29 7.11 -19.71
C ALA A 464 0.30 6.37 -21.06
N GLU A 465 1.08 5.28 -21.19
CA GLU A 465 1.10 4.49 -22.42
C GLU A 465 -0.20 3.69 -22.63
N ALA A 466 -0.78 3.17 -21.55
CA ALA A 466 -1.98 2.32 -21.59
C ALA A 466 -3.30 3.09 -21.54
N ASN A 467 -3.28 4.43 -21.42
CA ASN A 467 -4.46 5.26 -21.14
C ASN A 467 -5.28 4.74 -19.94
N HIS A 468 -4.60 4.40 -18.84
CA HIS A 468 -5.24 3.80 -17.67
C HIS A 468 -5.89 4.86 -16.77
N GLU A 469 -7.09 4.58 -16.26
CA GLU A 469 -7.91 5.51 -15.44
C GLU A 469 -7.16 6.02 -14.20
N SER A 470 -6.38 5.15 -13.56
CA SER A 470 -5.58 5.48 -12.36
C SER A 470 -4.38 6.41 -12.59
N LEU A 471 -4.14 6.90 -13.82
CA LEU A 471 -3.07 7.88 -14.07
C LEU A 471 -3.28 9.16 -13.25
N LEU A 472 -4.53 9.66 -13.23
CA LEU A 472 -4.86 10.88 -12.51
C LEU A 472 -4.78 10.67 -10.99
N ASP A 473 -5.22 9.52 -10.49
CA ASP A 473 -5.10 9.16 -9.08
C ASP A 473 -3.64 9.16 -8.61
N LEU A 474 -2.73 8.63 -9.44
CA LEU A 474 -1.30 8.62 -9.14
C LEU A 474 -0.74 10.06 -9.05
N LEU A 475 -1.12 10.93 -9.99
CA LEU A 475 -0.66 12.33 -10.05
C LEU A 475 -1.18 13.17 -8.88
N VAL A 476 -2.38 12.88 -8.38
CA VAL A 476 -2.99 13.59 -7.23
C VAL A 476 -2.43 13.08 -5.90
N SER A 477 -2.09 11.79 -5.81
CA SER A 477 -1.49 11.22 -4.61
C SER A 477 -0.03 11.67 -4.42
N ASP A 478 0.46 11.66 -3.17
CA ASP A 478 1.88 11.84 -2.87
C ASP A 478 2.70 10.81 -3.64
N ASN A 479 3.47 11.26 -4.63
CA ASN A 479 4.26 10.41 -5.52
C ASN A 479 5.71 10.89 -5.56
N ALA A 480 6.62 9.94 -5.76
CA ALA A 480 8.06 10.17 -5.83
C ALA A 480 8.57 10.22 -7.28
N CYS A 481 7.71 10.55 -8.26
CA CYS A 481 8.09 10.51 -9.68
C CYS A 481 9.29 11.43 -10.00
N GLU A 482 10.19 10.95 -10.87
CA GLU A 482 11.26 11.78 -11.44
C GLU A 482 10.65 12.80 -12.41
N VAL A 483 10.65 14.08 -12.02
CA VAL A 483 9.95 15.15 -12.75
C VAL A 483 10.45 15.29 -14.19
N GLY A 484 11.77 15.23 -14.42
CA GLY A 484 12.34 15.43 -15.76
C GLY A 484 11.90 14.35 -16.76
N ASP A 485 11.97 13.09 -16.34
CA ASP A 485 11.56 11.94 -17.14
C ASP A 485 10.04 11.88 -17.33
N SER A 486 9.28 12.10 -16.25
CA SER A 486 7.81 12.05 -16.29
C SER A 486 7.23 13.18 -17.14
N ALA A 487 7.77 14.40 -17.05
CA ALA A 487 7.34 15.52 -17.88
C ALA A 487 7.63 15.23 -19.37
N ALA A 488 8.86 14.84 -19.72
CA ALA A 488 9.21 14.52 -21.10
C ALA A 488 8.36 13.37 -21.68
N TRP A 489 8.03 12.36 -20.85
CA TRP A 489 7.20 11.23 -21.27
C TRP A 489 5.74 11.63 -21.50
N LEU A 490 5.15 12.39 -20.58
CA LEU A 490 3.79 12.93 -20.72
C LEU A 490 3.70 13.92 -21.89
N GLU A 491 4.74 14.73 -22.11
CA GLU A 491 4.83 15.62 -23.26
C GLU A 491 4.93 14.86 -24.58
N LYS A 492 5.66 13.74 -24.63
CA LYS A 492 5.68 12.87 -25.82
C LYS A 492 4.32 12.23 -26.08
N HIS A 493 3.54 12.00 -25.03
CA HIS A 493 2.16 11.51 -25.08
C HIS A 493 1.11 12.65 -25.07
N LYS A 494 1.48 13.87 -25.55
CA LYS A 494 0.68 15.13 -25.67
C LYS A 494 -0.71 15.06 -26.32
N LYS A 495 -1.25 13.87 -26.58
CA LYS A 495 -2.63 13.65 -27.01
C LYS A 495 -3.67 13.84 -25.89
N ILE A 496 -3.26 13.89 -24.62
CA ILE A 496 -4.18 14.07 -23.47
C ILE A 496 -4.56 15.56 -23.25
N VAL A 497 -3.65 16.51 -23.51
CA VAL A 497 -3.87 17.94 -23.18
C VAL A 497 -4.55 18.73 -24.31
N ASN A 498 -4.45 18.27 -25.56
CA ASN A 498 -5.00 18.99 -26.72
C ASN A 498 -6.46 18.66 -27.08
N GLY A 499 -7.15 17.85 -26.26
CA GLY A 499 -8.60 17.65 -26.38
C GLY A 499 -9.06 16.54 -27.35
N ASP A 500 -8.22 15.57 -27.69
CA ASP A 500 -8.63 14.39 -28.50
C ASP A 500 -9.17 13.22 -27.65
N LEU A 501 -9.28 13.37 -26.33
CA LEU A 501 -9.81 12.34 -25.42
C LEU A 501 -11.00 12.90 -24.62
N GLU A 502 -12.18 12.31 -24.84
CA GLU A 502 -13.33 12.44 -23.95
C GLU A 502 -13.21 11.42 -22.81
N ASP A 503 -13.26 11.89 -21.56
CA ASP A 503 -13.37 11.06 -20.37
C ASP A 503 -14.87 10.86 -20.06
N ASN A 504 -15.36 9.62 -20.15
CA ASN A 504 -16.74 9.26 -19.83
C ASN A 504 -17.00 9.11 -18.31
N THR A 505 -15.97 9.26 -17.46
CA THR A 505 -16.10 9.15 -16.00
C THR A 505 -16.21 10.51 -15.32
N ARG A 506 -15.70 11.59 -15.93
CA ARG A 506 -15.78 12.96 -15.39
C ARG A 506 -16.01 14.03 -16.46
N PRO A 507 -17.25 14.54 -16.60
CA PRO A 507 -17.57 15.64 -17.52
C PRO A 507 -17.02 17.02 -17.06
N ASP A 508 -16.44 17.11 -15.86
CA ASP A 508 -15.98 18.34 -15.19
C ASP A 508 -14.48 18.65 -15.39
N LEU A 509 -13.76 17.91 -16.25
CA LEU A 509 -12.30 18.07 -16.40
C LEU A 509 -11.87 19.52 -16.75
N PHE A 510 -12.68 20.23 -17.55
CA PHE A 510 -12.43 21.63 -17.87
C PHE A 510 -12.57 22.54 -16.63
N GLU A 511 -13.56 22.30 -15.77
CA GLU A 511 -13.74 23.03 -14.51
C GLU A 511 -12.64 22.71 -13.51
N TYR A 512 -12.17 21.45 -13.46
CA TYR A 512 -11.07 21.04 -12.60
C TYR A 512 -9.74 21.74 -12.97
N VAL A 513 -9.42 21.84 -14.26
CA VAL A 513 -8.22 22.58 -14.72
C VAL A 513 -8.33 24.05 -14.34
N VAL A 514 -9.53 24.64 -14.43
CA VAL A 514 -9.80 26.01 -14.02
C VAL A 514 -9.61 26.19 -12.51
N ASP A 515 -10.10 25.27 -11.69
CA ASP A 515 -9.90 25.29 -10.24
C ASP A 515 -8.42 25.11 -9.88
N PHE A 516 -7.70 24.18 -10.53
CA PHE A 516 -6.26 24.00 -10.33
C PHE A 516 -5.48 25.28 -10.66
N LEU A 517 -5.77 25.90 -11.81
CA LEU A 517 -5.16 27.18 -12.19
C LEU A 517 -5.57 28.30 -11.23
N THR A 518 -6.79 28.27 -10.69
CA THR A 518 -7.26 29.25 -9.68
C THR A 518 -6.40 29.19 -8.41
N PHE A 519 -6.09 28.00 -7.91
CA PHE A 519 -5.34 27.80 -6.65
C PHE A 519 -3.82 27.63 -6.84
N SER A 520 -3.31 27.67 -8.09
CA SER A 520 -1.88 27.53 -8.37
C SER A 520 -1.07 28.76 -7.96
N LYS A 521 0.04 28.50 -7.25
CA LYS A 521 1.03 29.51 -6.82
C LYS A 521 2.02 29.90 -7.93
N ASP A 522 2.12 29.11 -9.01
CA ASP A 522 3.04 29.38 -10.11
C ASP A 522 2.44 30.38 -11.10
N GLN A 523 2.98 31.60 -11.08
CA GLN A 523 2.53 32.69 -11.94
C GLN A 523 2.80 32.43 -13.42
N GLN A 524 3.93 31.82 -13.79
CA GLN A 524 4.29 31.63 -15.20
C GLN A 524 3.34 30.63 -15.85
N LEU A 525 3.00 29.56 -15.12
CA LEU A 525 2.03 28.57 -15.54
C LEU A 525 0.65 29.19 -15.76
N VAL A 526 0.19 30.04 -14.83
CA VAL A 526 -1.13 30.67 -14.94
C VAL A 526 -1.20 31.56 -16.17
N TRP A 527 -0.21 32.43 -16.41
CA TRP A 527 -0.22 33.28 -17.61
C TRP A 527 -0.05 32.51 -18.91
N GLN A 528 0.65 31.37 -18.91
CA GLN A 528 0.82 30.52 -20.08
C GLN A 528 -0.50 29.87 -20.52
N TYR A 529 -1.35 29.45 -19.57
CA TYR A 529 -2.56 28.68 -19.86
C TYR A 529 -3.87 29.49 -19.78
N VAL A 530 -3.86 30.70 -19.22
CA VAL A 530 -5.04 31.58 -19.14
C VAL A 530 -5.61 31.92 -20.52
N ASP A 531 -4.76 32.19 -21.51
CA ASP A 531 -5.23 32.52 -22.87
C ASP A 531 -6.00 31.35 -23.50
N TRP A 532 -5.57 30.12 -23.23
CA TRP A 532 -6.26 28.91 -23.67
C TRP A 532 -7.64 28.76 -23.01
N VAL A 533 -7.74 29.01 -21.70
CA VAL A 533 -9.03 28.94 -20.99
C VAL A 533 -9.99 30.03 -21.48
N LEU A 534 -9.52 31.27 -21.61
CA LEU A 534 -10.33 32.41 -22.06
C LEU A 534 -10.80 32.29 -23.51
N GLN A 535 -10.01 31.66 -24.39
CA GLN A 535 -10.45 31.34 -25.76
C GLN A 535 -11.56 30.29 -25.79
N LYS A 536 -11.58 29.35 -24.84
CA LYS A 536 -12.58 28.28 -24.77
C LYS A 536 -13.87 28.71 -24.07
N SER A 537 -13.78 29.45 -22.97
CA SER A 537 -14.94 30.03 -22.27
C SER A 537 -14.54 31.27 -21.48
N GLU A 538 -15.00 32.44 -21.92
CA GLU A 538 -14.75 33.71 -21.24
C GLU A 538 -15.36 33.75 -19.82
N GLN A 539 -16.52 33.13 -19.61
CA GLN A 539 -17.23 33.16 -18.33
C GLN A 539 -16.52 32.33 -17.25
N ILE A 540 -16.04 31.13 -17.61
CA ILE A 540 -15.35 30.24 -16.70
C ILE A 540 -13.90 30.71 -16.50
N GLY A 541 -13.24 31.20 -17.55
CA GLY A 541 -11.85 31.67 -17.46
C GLY A 541 -11.64 32.86 -16.53
N VAL A 542 -12.63 33.74 -16.36
CA VAL A 542 -12.57 34.85 -15.39
C VAL A 542 -12.53 34.37 -13.95
N GLN A 543 -13.05 33.17 -13.65
CA GLN A 543 -13.06 32.62 -12.30
C GLN A 543 -11.65 32.43 -11.73
N ILE A 544 -10.67 32.19 -12.61
CA ILE A 544 -9.24 32.14 -12.26
C ILE A 544 -8.82 33.42 -11.54
N PHE A 545 -9.36 34.57 -11.93
CA PHE A 545 -9.01 35.87 -11.36
C PHE A 545 -9.95 36.30 -10.22
N THR A 546 -11.23 35.93 -10.24
CA THR A 546 -12.22 36.38 -9.24
C THR A 546 -12.23 35.54 -7.96
N LYS A 547 -11.97 34.24 -8.05
CA LYS A 547 -11.98 33.32 -6.90
C LYS A 547 -10.68 33.33 -6.07
N ARG A 548 -9.62 34.01 -6.53
CA ARG A 548 -8.33 34.12 -5.83
C ARG A 548 -8.42 35.02 -4.58
N SER A 549 -7.65 34.68 -3.54
CA SER A 549 -7.69 35.39 -2.26
C SER A 549 -7.08 36.81 -2.36
N LEU A 550 -7.57 37.73 -1.52
CA LEU A 550 -7.16 39.14 -1.51
C LEU A 550 -5.72 39.35 -1.03
N ASP A 551 -5.14 38.41 -0.28
CA ASP A 551 -3.77 38.53 0.26
C ASP A 551 -2.69 38.35 -0.83
N GLU A 552 -2.97 37.59 -1.89
CA GLU A 552 -2.06 37.42 -3.04
C GLU A 552 -2.15 38.58 -4.05
N GLN A 553 -3.25 39.33 -4.08
CA GLN A 553 -3.46 40.46 -4.99
C GLN A 553 -2.67 41.72 -4.59
N LEU A 554 -2.26 41.82 -3.32
CA LEU A 554 -1.44 42.92 -2.81
C LEU A 554 0.07 42.72 -3.10
N GLN A 555 0.50 41.51 -3.44
CA GLN A 555 1.89 41.19 -3.78
C GLN A 555 2.21 41.37 -5.28
N ASN A 556 1.92 42.53 -5.88
CA ASN A 556 2.39 43.01 -7.20
C ASN A 556 2.25 42.11 -8.48
N SER A 557 1.83 40.84 -8.36
CA SER A 557 1.83 39.81 -9.41
C SER A 557 0.50 39.77 -10.18
N PHE A 558 -0.62 39.88 -9.48
CA PHE A 558 -1.98 39.92 -10.02
C PHE A 558 -2.67 41.25 -9.74
N CYS A 559 -1.98 42.36 -10.03
CA CYS A 559 -2.55 43.69 -9.91
C CYS A 559 -3.80 43.81 -10.80
N PRO A 560 -4.95 44.29 -10.27
CA PRO A 560 -6.17 44.45 -11.04
C PRO A 560 -5.98 45.25 -12.35
N ASP A 561 -5.06 46.22 -12.38
CA ASP A 561 -4.76 47.01 -13.58
C ASP A 561 -4.11 46.17 -14.70
N LYS A 562 -3.24 45.22 -14.37
CA LYS A 562 -2.63 44.30 -15.36
C LYS A 562 -3.67 43.31 -15.91
N ILE A 563 -4.53 42.79 -15.04
CA ILE A 563 -5.60 41.86 -15.43
C ILE A 563 -6.60 42.57 -16.34
N VAL A 564 -7.05 43.78 -15.98
CA VAL A 564 -7.92 44.60 -16.84
C VAL A 564 -7.29 44.84 -18.21
N SER A 565 -5.98 45.16 -18.28
CA SER A 565 -5.30 45.36 -19.55
C SER A 565 -5.23 44.09 -20.43
N HIS A 566 -5.13 42.91 -19.81
CA HIS A 566 -5.11 41.63 -20.51
C HIS A 566 -6.52 41.22 -20.98
N LEU A 567 -7.52 41.39 -20.11
CA LEU A 567 -8.92 41.09 -20.39
C LEU A 567 -9.55 42.07 -21.38
N CYS A 568 -8.93 43.21 -21.72
CA CYS A 568 -9.39 44.07 -22.82
C CYS A 568 -9.55 43.32 -24.17
N LYS A 569 -8.89 42.18 -24.35
CA LYS A 569 -9.05 41.30 -25.53
C LYS A 569 -10.34 40.47 -25.51
N TYR A 570 -10.95 40.27 -24.34
CA TYR A 570 -12.08 39.38 -24.09
C TYR A 570 -13.21 40.16 -23.38
N ARG A 571 -14.20 40.61 -24.16
CA ARG A 571 -15.19 41.63 -23.73
C ARG A 571 -16.12 41.12 -22.62
N GLN A 572 -16.59 39.88 -22.71
CA GLN A 572 -17.48 39.30 -21.68
C GLN A 572 -16.69 39.03 -20.39
N ALA A 573 -15.45 38.57 -20.54
CA ALA A 573 -14.56 38.34 -19.42
C ALA A 573 -14.25 39.63 -18.64
N LEU A 574 -14.00 40.72 -19.36
CA LEU A 574 -13.74 42.03 -18.77
C LEU A 574 -14.94 42.58 -18.00
N LEU A 575 -16.15 42.43 -18.54
CA LEU A 575 -17.39 42.89 -17.89
C LEU A 575 -17.60 42.16 -16.56
N LEU A 576 -17.52 40.82 -16.55
CA LEU A 576 -17.69 40.01 -15.34
C LEU A 576 -16.61 40.30 -14.29
N PHE A 577 -15.37 40.52 -14.73
CA PHE A 577 -14.28 40.85 -13.82
C PHE A 577 -14.48 42.24 -13.17
N LEU A 578 -14.86 43.24 -13.95
CA LEU A 578 -15.14 44.59 -13.41
C LEU A 578 -16.38 44.62 -12.52
N GLU A 579 -17.43 43.86 -12.86
CA GLU A 579 -18.63 43.71 -12.01
C GLU A 579 -18.26 43.10 -10.65
N HIS A 580 -17.42 42.05 -10.63
CA HIS A 580 -16.90 41.46 -9.40
C HIS A 580 -16.07 42.47 -8.57
N LEU A 581 -15.17 43.23 -9.21
CA LEU A 581 -14.35 44.23 -8.51
C LEU A 581 -15.18 45.37 -7.88
N VAL A 582 -16.23 45.80 -8.57
CA VAL A 582 -17.06 46.94 -8.16
C VAL A 582 -18.17 46.53 -7.20
N MET A 583 -18.93 45.47 -7.50
CA MET A 583 -20.14 45.09 -6.77
C MET A 583 -19.86 44.13 -5.61
N GLU A 584 -18.92 43.19 -5.76
CA GLU A 584 -18.62 42.21 -4.71
C GLU A 584 -17.45 42.65 -3.84
N LYS A 585 -16.36 43.12 -4.45
CA LYS A 585 -15.16 43.57 -3.72
C LYS A 585 -15.22 45.02 -3.25
N MET A 586 -16.21 45.80 -3.71
CA MET A 586 -16.45 47.20 -3.30
C MET A 586 -15.22 48.11 -3.44
N ILE A 587 -14.39 47.90 -4.47
CA ILE A 587 -13.15 48.67 -4.66
C ILE A 587 -13.48 50.14 -4.97
N GLN A 588 -12.92 51.06 -4.19
CA GLN A 588 -13.18 52.50 -4.27
C GLN A 588 -12.27 53.22 -5.30
N LYS A 589 -12.12 52.68 -6.52
CA LYS A 589 -11.31 53.28 -7.60
C LYS A 589 -12.20 53.81 -8.72
N GLU A 590 -12.27 55.14 -8.88
CA GLU A 590 -13.15 55.83 -9.87
C GLU A 590 -13.03 55.29 -11.30
N LYS A 591 -11.82 54.88 -11.69
CA LYS A 591 -11.51 54.35 -13.03
C LYS A 591 -12.32 53.08 -13.35
N TYR A 592 -12.50 52.17 -12.38
CA TYR A 592 -13.18 50.89 -12.62
C TYR A 592 -14.69 51.07 -12.72
N HIS A 593 -15.27 51.89 -11.85
CA HIS A 593 -16.70 52.23 -11.89
C HIS A 593 -17.07 52.96 -13.18
N THR A 594 -16.24 53.89 -13.63
CA THR A 594 -16.45 54.59 -14.91
C THR A 594 -16.30 53.62 -16.09
N HIS A 595 -15.30 52.73 -16.08
CA HIS A 595 -15.10 51.74 -17.15
C HIS A 595 -16.26 50.73 -17.22
N LEU A 596 -16.70 50.21 -16.08
CA LEU A 596 -17.86 49.31 -16.00
C LEU A 596 -19.14 49.99 -16.52
N ALA A 597 -19.39 51.23 -16.12
CA ALA A 597 -20.55 52.00 -16.60
C ALA A 597 -20.53 52.23 -18.12
N VAL A 598 -19.35 52.48 -18.70
CA VAL A 598 -19.19 52.60 -20.16
C VAL A 598 -19.40 51.27 -20.86
N LEU A 599 -18.87 50.16 -20.32
CA LEU A 599 -19.07 48.83 -20.90
C LEU A 599 -20.54 48.41 -20.88
N TYR A 600 -21.27 48.65 -19.77
CA TYR A 600 -22.71 48.43 -19.73
C TYR A 600 -23.44 49.24 -20.80
N LEU A 601 -23.12 50.54 -20.93
CA LEU A 601 -23.72 51.40 -21.94
C LEU A 601 -23.46 50.90 -23.37
N GLU A 602 -22.21 50.59 -23.70
CA GLU A 602 -21.85 50.09 -25.04
C GLU A 602 -22.53 48.75 -25.34
N GLU A 603 -22.67 47.87 -24.35
CA GLU A 603 -23.30 46.57 -24.51
C GLU A 603 -24.82 46.68 -24.69
N ILE A 604 -25.48 47.55 -23.91
CA ILE A 604 -26.91 47.87 -24.08
C ILE A 604 -27.15 48.46 -25.48
N LEU A 605 -26.29 49.38 -25.95
CA LEU A 605 -26.41 49.96 -27.28
C LEU A 605 -26.16 48.94 -28.40
N ARG A 606 -25.20 48.02 -28.21
CA ARG A 606 -24.93 46.93 -29.14
C ARG A 606 -26.13 46.00 -29.28
N LEU A 607 -26.67 45.52 -28.16
CA LEU A 607 -27.86 44.65 -28.13
C LEU A 607 -29.09 45.35 -28.73
N LYS A 608 -29.24 46.66 -28.52
CA LYS A 608 -30.32 47.44 -29.14
C LYS A 608 -30.15 47.64 -30.66
N SER A 609 -28.92 47.61 -31.17
CA SER A 609 -28.64 47.71 -32.62
C SER A 609 -28.79 46.39 -33.37
N MET A 610 -28.71 45.27 -32.65
CA MET A 610 -28.88 43.92 -33.17
C MET A 610 -30.32 43.50 -32.88
N ASP A 611 -31.28 43.85 -33.76
CA ASP A 611 -32.71 43.49 -33.67
C ASP A 611 -32.90 41.96 -33.47
N SER A 612 -32.76 41.49 -32.23
CA SER A 612 -32.72 40.09 -31.85
C SER A 612 -33.66 39.85 -30.68
N SER A 613 -34.26 38.66 -30.67
CA SER A 613 -35.35 38.20 -29.80
C SER A 613 -35.03 38.15 -28.30
N ASP A 614 -33.86 38.59 -27.86
CA ASP A 614 -33.36 38.46 -26.49
C ASP A 614 -33.72 39.68 -25.62
N HIS A 615 -35.01 40.02 -25.58
CA HIS A 615 -35.52 41.11 -24.75
C HIS A 615 -35.19 40.93 -23.25
N THR A 616 -35.12 39.68 -22.77
CA THR A 616 -34.81 39.34 -21.38
C THR A 616 -33.36 39.66 -20.97
N GLU A 617 -32.37 39.41 -21.83
CA GLU A 617 -30.96 39.72 -21.51
C GLU A 617 -30.72 41.23 -21.51
N LEU A 618 -31.37 41.95 -22.43
CA LEU A 618 -31.33 43.41 -22.48
C LEU A 618 -31.93 44.05 -21.22
N GLU A 619 -33.08 43.54 -20.75
CA GLU A 619 -33.74 44.01 -19.53
C GLU A 619 -32.90 43.74 -18.28
N ASP A 620 -32.31 42.55 -18.14
CA ASP A 620 -31.43 42.23 -17.00
C ASP A 620 -30.17 43.11 -16.99
N LEU A 621 -29.56 43.34 -18.15
CA LEU A 621 -28.39 44.21 -18.26
C LEU A 621 -28.71 45.67 -17.91
N ARG A 622 -29.88 46.17 -18.32
CA ARG A 622 -30.35 47.51 -17.93
C ARG A 622 -30.60 47.59 -16.43
N LEU A 623 -31.20 46.58 -15.82
CA LEU A 623 -31.43 46.56 -14.37
C LEU A 623 -30.11 46.56 -13.58
N ARG A 624 -29.12 45.77 -14.00
CA ARG A 624 -27.77 45.76 -13.40
C ARG A 624 -27.07 47.11 -13.55
N PHE A 625 -27.17 47.73 -14.73
CA PHE A 625 -26.63 49.06 -14.96
C PHE A 625 -27.29 50.12 -14.06
N GLN A 626 -28.62 50.12 -13.96
CA GLN A 626 -29.35 51.02 -13.06
C GLN A 626 -28.97 50.79 -11.59
N LYS A 627 -28.75 49.54 -11.18
CA LYS A 627 -28.29 49.21 -9.82
C LYS A 627 -26.90 49.80 -9.55
N LEU A 628 -25.97 49.68 -10.49
CA LEU A 628 -24.64 50.29 -10.38
C LEU A 628 -24.73 51.82 -10.20
N LEU A 629 -25.55 52.48 -11.03
CA LEU A 629 -25.75 53.94 -10.98
C LEU A 629 -26.40 54.39 -9.65
N ARG A 630 -27.25 53.56 -9.05
CA ARG A 630 -27.86 53.89 -7.74
C ARG A 630 -26.88 53.71 -6.58
N GLN A 631 -26.12 52.62 -6.58
CA GLN A 631 -25.30 52.19 -5.45
C GLN A 631 -23.91 52.84 -5.38
N SER A 632 -23.32 53.18 -6.53
CA SER A 632 -22.00 53.81 -6.58
C SER A 632 -22.09 55.33 -6.77
N ASP A 633 -21.17 56.05 -6.13
CA ASP A 633 -20.93 57.48 -6.38
C ASP A 633 -19.58 57.74 -7.09
N LEU A 634 -18.83 56.67 -7.39
CA LEU A 634 -17.44 56.75 -7.84
C LEU A 634 -17.30 56.67 -9.36
N TYR A 635 -18.19 57.26 -10.13
CA TYR A 635 -18.07 57.34 -11.58
C TYR A 635 -18.23 58.77 -12.08
N ARG A 636 -17.71 59.05 -13.28
CA ARG A 636 -17.80 60.38 -13.88
C ARG A 636 -19.21 60.66 -14.41
N VAL A 637 -20.05 61.21 -13.55
CA VAL A 637 -21.48 61.50 -13.84
C VAL A 637 -21.64 62.34 -15.11
N LEU A 638 -20.91 63.45 -15.23
CA LEU A 638 -20.98 64.33 -16.42
C LEU A 638 -20.54 63.64 -17.72
N PHE A 639 -19.56 62.74 -17.64
CA PHE A 639 -19.07 61.99 -18.81
C PHE A 639 -20.10 60.95 -19.29
N LEU A 640 -20.79 60.27 -18.35
CA LEU A 640 -21.86 59.34 -18.69
C LEU A 640 -23.08 60.06 -19.24
N ILE A 641 -23.46 61.21 -18.67
CA ILE A 641 -24.57 62.02 -19.18
C ILE A 641 -24.29 62.46 -20.61
N ASP A 642 -23.08 62.91 -20.94
CA ASP A 642 -22.71 63.31 -22.31
C ASP A 642 -22.85 62.15 -23.31
N LYS A 643 -22.46 60.93 -22.91
CA LYS A 643 -22.63 59.73 -23.74
C LYS A 643 -24.09 59.24 -23.85
N ILE A 644 -24.94 59.55 -22.86
CA ILE A 644 -26.34 59.11 -22.81
C ILE A 644 -27.29 60.16 -23.43
N LYS A 645 -26.86 61.42 -23.55
CA LYS A 645 -27.62 62.47 -24.24
C LYS A 645 -27.86 62.07 -25.71
N GLY A 646 -29.12 61.92 -26.07
CA GLY A 646 -29.55 61.48 -27.41
C GLY A 646 -29.91 59.99 -27.52
N THR A 647 -29.87 59.22 -26.43
CA THR A 647 -30.37 57.84 -26.40
C THR A 647 -31.68 57.73 -25.59
N ASP A 648 -32.51 56.71 -25.87
CA ASP A 648 -33.80 56.46 -25.19
C ASP A 648 -33.64 55.83 -23.78
N MET A 649 -32.60 56.22 -23.03
CA MET A 649 -32.27 55.70 -21.69
C MET A 649 -32.76 56.65 -20.60
N HIS A 650 -34.05 56.97 -20.62
CA HIS A 650 -34.64 58.00 -19.75
C HIS A 650 -34.58 57.66 -18.25
N MET A 651 -34.68 56.39 -17.87
CA MET A 651 -34.61 55.99 -16.46
C MET A 651 -33.17 56.16 -15.92
N GLU A 652 -32.18 55.79 -16.72
CA GLU A 652 -30.77 55.96 -16.39
C GLU A 652 -30.38 57.45 -16.36
N GLN A 653 -30.94 58.27 -17.26
CA GLN A 653 -30.81 59.74 -17.24
C GLN A 653 -31.36 60.33 -15.93
N ALA A 654 -32.55 59.93 -15.49
CA ALA A 654 -33.16 60.42 -14.26
C ALA A 654 -32.30 60.09 -13.02
N ILE A 655 -31.72 58.88 -12.96
CA ILE A 655 -30.81 58.49 -11.86
C ILE A 655 -29.56 59.38 -11.85
N LEU A 656 -28.96 59.65 -13.02
CA LEU A 656 -27.76 60.49 -13.14
C LEU A 656 -28.03 61.95 -12.78
N HIS A 657 -29.15 62.54 -13.22
CA HIS A 657 -29.55 63.89 -12.81
C HIS A 657 -29.82 63.97 -11.30
N GLY A 658 -30.35 62.90 -10.70
CA GLY A 658 -30.48 62.83 -9.25
C GLY A 658 -29.15 62.86 -8.50
N LYS A 659 -28.11 62.22 -9.03
CA LYS A 659 -26.75 62.29 -8.47
C LYS A 659 -26.10 63.67 -8.62
N LEU A 660 -26.54 64.47 -9.59
CA LEU A 660 -26.14 65.88 -9.75
C LEU A 660 -26.94 66.86 -8.87
N GLU A 661 -27.89 66.35 -8.05
CA GLU A 661 -28.84 67.16 -7.27
C GLU A 661 -29.79 68.03 -8.13
N GLU A 662 -29.89 67.74 -9.43
CA GLU A 662 -30.83 68.36 -10.37
C GLU A 662 -32.19 67.64 -10.30
N HIS A 663 -32.82 67.67 -9.11
CA HIS A 663 -34.03 66.91 -8.81
C HIS A 663 -35.23 67.31 -9.70
N ASP A 664 -35.33 68.58 -10.08
CA ASP A 664 -36.42 69.06 -10.92
C ASP A 664 -36.40 68.39 -12.30
N GLN A 665 -35.21 68.26 -12.92
CA GLN A 665 -35.03 67.60 -14.21
C GLN A 665 -35.22 66.08 -14.11
N ALA A 666 -34.73 65.47 -13.02
CA ALA A 666 -34.91 64.04 -12.78
C ALA A 666 -36.40 63.67 -12.63
N LEU A 667 -37.15 64.46 -11.85
CA LEU A 667 -38.59 64.27 -11.67
C LEU A 667 -39.37 64.57 -12.95
N ASP A 668 -38.98 65.59 -13.71
CA ASP A 668 -39.59 65.90 -15.01
C ASP A 668 -39.48 64.72 -16.00
N ILE A 669 -38.32 64.08 -16.06
CA ILE A 669 -38.10 62.87 -16.88
C ILE A 669 -38.99 61.70 -16.41
N LEU A 670 -39.09 61.45 -15.10
CA LEU A 670 -39.90 60.35 -14.57
C LEU A 670 -41.40 60.59 -14.77
N VAL A 671 -41.87 61.83 -14.58
CA VAL A 671 -43.29 62.21 -14.57
C VAL A 671 -43.81 62.46 -15.99
N HIS A 672 -43.11 63.24 -16.81
CA HIS A 672 -43.61 63.65 -18.12
C HIS A 672 -43.12 62.75 -19.26
N HIS A 673 -41.86 62.29 -19.23
CA HIS A 673 -41.30 61.45 -20.31
C HIS A 673 -41.60 59.97 -20.13
N LEU A 674 -41.41 59.41 -18.92
CA LEU A 674 -41.69 57.99 -18.64
C LEU A 674 -43.13 57.72 -18.20
N LYS A 675 -43.82 58.72 -17.62
CA LYS A 675 -45.15 58.58 -16.98
C LYS A 675 -45.21 57.44 -15.94
N ASP A 676 -44.08 57.16 -15.28
CA ASP A 676 -43.97 56.12 -14.25
C ASP A 676 -43.99 56.77 -12.86
N PHE A 677 -45.20 56.91 -12.33
CA PHE A 677 -45.43 57.54 -11.03
C PHE A 677 -44.85 56.73 -9.86
N ALA A 678 -44.85 55.40 -9.96
CA ALA A 678 -44.27 54.53 -8.96
C ALA A 678 -42.74 54.65 -8.91
N ALA A 679 -42.09 54.80 -10.06
CA ALA A 679 -40.65 55.09 -10.13
C ALA A 679 -40.30 56.48 -9.56
N ALA A 680 -41.15 57.49 -9.76
CA ALA A 680 -40.96 58.83 -9.19
C ALA A 680 -41.06 58.84 -7.66
N GLU A 681 -42.01 58.10 -7.08
CA GLU A 681 -42.07 57.87 -5.63
C GLU A 681 -40.82 57.15 -5.12
N SER A 682 -40.43 56.07 -5.81
CA SER A 682 -39.25 55.27 -5.45
C SER A 682 -37.95 56.09 -5.51
N TYR A 683 -37.84 57.02 -6.45
CA TYR A 683 -36.74 57.97 -6.55
C TYR A 683 -36.65 58.89 -5.32
N CYS A 684 -37.78 59.43 -4.87
CA CYS A 684 -37.84 60.27 -3.67
C CYS A 684 -37.40 59.50 -2.43
N VAL A 685 -37.83 58.24 -2.31
CA VAL A 685 -37.43 57.35 -1.22
C VAL A 685 -35.92 57.08 -1.28
N TRP A 686 -35.40 56.64 -2.42
CA TRP A 686 -34.00 56.29 -2.62
C TRP A 686 -33.06 57.47 -2.37
N ASN A 687 -33.32 58.64 -2.97
CA ASN A 687 -32.43 59.78 -2.82
C ASN A 687 -32.50 60.41 -1.40
N SER A 688 -33.57 60.14 -0.65
CA SER A 688 -33.71 60.56 0.76
C SER A 688 -33.09 59.60 1.77
N GLU A 689 -32.63 58.42 1.35
CA GLU A 689 -32.12 57.38 2.23
C GLU A 689 -30.84 57.84 2.96
N GLY A 690 -30.82 57.75 4.29
CA GLY A 690 -29.69 58.19 5.12
C GLY A 690 -29.56 59.71 5.33
N ARG A 691 -30.45 60.52 4.73
CA ARG A 691 -30.49 61.99 4.92
C ARG A 691 -31.53 62.38 5.98
N GLU A 692 -31.50 63.63 6.43
CA GLU A 692 -32.46 64.14 7.42
C GLU A 692 -33.91 64.08 6.91
N ALA A 693 -34.86 63.87 7.83
CA ALA A 693 -36.28 63.80 7.50
C ALA A 693 -36.78 65.03 6.70
N PHE A 694 -36.23 66.22 6.96
CA PHE A 694 -36.58 67.44 6.22
C PHE A 694 -36.28 67.33 4.71
N TYR A 695 -35.16 66.70 4.34
CA TYR A 695 -34.75 66.53 2.94
C TYR A 695 -35.73 65.61 2.19
N ARG A 696 -36.18 64.53 2.85
CA ARG A 696 -37.23 63.64 2.32
C ARG A 696 -38.53 64.40 2.06
N LYS A 697 -38.99 65.18 3.04
CA LYS A 697 -40.21 66.01 2.88
C LYS A 697 -40.12 66.98 1.71
N ARG A 698 -38.95 67.60 1.50
CA ARG A 698 -38.70 68.51 0.37
C ARG A 698 -38.83 67.81 -0.99
N LEU A 699 -38.29 66.59 -1.15
CA LEU A 699 -38.41 65.83 -2.41
C LEU A 699 -39.87 65.44 -2.71
N PHE A 700 -40.60 64.97 -1.70
CA PHE A 700 -42.02 64.65 -1.85
C PHE A 700 -42.87 65.91 -2.14
N GLN A 701 -42.50 67.07 -1.58
CA GLN A 701 -43.10 68.36 -1.94
C GLN A 701 -42.81 68.77 -3.39
N LEU A 702 -41.58 68.56 -3.87
CA LEU A 702 -41.22 68.81 -5.28
C LEU A 702 -42.00 67.89 -6.23
N LEU A 703 -42.12 66.60 -5.90
CA LEU A 703 -42.93 65.65 -6.67
C LEU A 703 -44.40 66.07 -6.71
N LEU A 704 -44.98 66.45 -5.57
CA LEU A 704 -46.36 66.95 -5.51
C LEU A 704 -46.52 68.22 -6.35
N SER A 705 -45.56 69.15 -6.30
CA SER A 705 -45.59 70.36 -7.13
C SER A 705 -45.47 70.06 -8.63
N SER A 706 -44.72 69.01 -9.00
CA SER A 706 -44.63 68.53 -10.39
C SER A 706 -45.95 67.94 -10.87
N TYR A 707 -46.69 67.22 -10.02
CA TYR A 707 -48.01 66.69 -10.36
C TYR A 707 -49.10 67.76 -10.43
N LEU A 708 -48.98 68.82 -9.63
CA LEU A 708 -49.94 69.93 -9.57
C LEU A 708 -49.63 71.07 -10.55
N ASN A 709 -48.61 70.92 -11.40
CA ASN A 709 -48.20 71.98 -12.34
C ASN A 709 -49.33 72.22 -13.38
N PRO A 710 -49.86 73.46 -13.51
CA PRO A 710 -51.01 73.78 -14.36
C PRO A 710 -50.75 73.70 -15.87
N SER A 711 -49.54 73.33 -16.30
CA SER A 711 -49.14 73.37 -17.70
C SER A 711 -49.76 72.26 -18.57
N THR A 712 -50.25 71.17 -17.96
CA THR A 712 -50.99 70.09 -18.66
C THR A 712 -52.08 69.51 -17.76
N PRO A 713 -53.38 69.71 -18.04
CA PRO A 713 -54.46 69.07 -17.31
C PRO A 713 -54.59 67.60 -17.77
N ASP A 714 -53.65 66.76 -17.35
CA ASP A 714 -53.73 65.32 -17.56
C ASP A 714 -54.40 64.70 -16.32
N ASN A 715 -55.60 64.12 -16.49
CA ASN A 715 -56.36 63.50 -15.40
C ASN A 715 -55.55 62.41 -14.67
N THR A 716 -54.54 61.84 -15.33
CA THR A 716 -53.62 60.86 -14.75
C THR A 716 -52.73 61.45 -13.65
N LEU A 717 -52.28 62.70 -13.78
CA LEU A 717 -51.45 63.39 -12.78
C LEU A 717 -52.26 63.75 -11.53
N ILE A 718 -53.54 64.07 -11.70
CA ILE A 718 -54.45 64.38 -10.58
C ILE A 718 -54.67 63.12 -9.73
N VAL A 719 -54.90 61.96 -10.37
CA VAL A 719 -55.03 60.67 -9.66
C VAL A 719 -53.72 60.32 -8.94
N ALA A 720 -52.57 60.45 -9.61
CA ALA A 720 -51.27 60.20 -9.00
C ALA A 720 -50.98 61.13 -7.81
N ALA A 721 -51.38 62.41 -7.88
CA ALA A 721 -51.24 63.35 -6.76
C ALA A 721 -52.11 62.98 -5.55
N VAL A 722 -53.35 62.52 -5.78
CA VAL A 722 -54.24 62.04 -4.72
C VAL A 722 -53.69 60.75 -4.09
N ASP A 723 -53.20 59.81 -4.91
CA ASP A 723 -52.61 58.55 -4.45
C ASP A 723 -51.34 58.80 -3.63
N LEU A 724 -50.45 59.71 -4.07
CA LEU A 724 -49.23 60.10 -3.37
C LEU A 724 -49.52 60.60 -1.95
N LEU A 725 -50.53 61.48 -1.81
CA LEU A 725 -50.95 62.04 -0.53
C LEU A 725 -51.52 60.94 0.39
N ASN A 726 -52.37 60.06 -0.14
CA ASN A 726 -53.02 59.02 0.65
C ASN A 726 -52.04 57.90 1.07
N ASN A 727 -51.04 57.59 0.25
CA ASN A 727 -50.06 56.53 0.53
C ASN A 727 -48.96 56.98 1.50
N HIS A 728 -48.52 58.24 1.45
CA HIS A 728 -47.40 58.74 2.27
C HIS A 728 -47.79 59.91 3.19
N PRO A 729 -48.82 59.80 4.05
CA PRO A 729 -49.33 60.91 4.84
C PRO A 729 -48.33 61.48 5.85
N LYS A 730 -47.30 60.71 6.22
CA LYS A 730 -46.28 61.10 7.21
C LYS A 730 -45.23 62.06 6.64
N GLU A 731 -45.01 62.01 5.33
CA GLU A 731 -43.97 62.80 4.65
C GLU A 731 -44.42 64.22 4.35
N PHE A 732 -45.73 64.47 4.40
CA PHE A 732 -46.30 65.78 4.18
C PHE A 732 -46.66 66.49 5.49
N ASP A 733 -46.45 67.79 5.52
CA ASP A 733 -47.10 68.63 6.53
C ASP A 733 -48.52 68.95 6.07
N ALA A 734 -49.51 68.48 6.83
CA ALA A 734 -50.92 68.62 6.49
C ALA A 734 -51.34 70.09 6.33
N ALA A 735 -50.75 71.02 7.11
CA ALA A 735 -51.07 72.44 6.98
C ALA A 735 -50.53 73.02 5.67
N SER A 736 -49.28 72.72 5.33
CA SER A 736 -48.65 73.19 4.08
C SER A 736 -49.32 72.60 2.83
N VAL A 737 -49.72 71.32 2.86
CA VAL A 737 -50.40 70.68 1.72
C VAL A 737 -51.76 71.29 1.47
N LEU A 738 -52.56 71.59 2.50
CA LEU A 738 -53.88 72.21 2.32
C LEU A 738 -53.82 73.57 1.59
N HIS A 739 -52.71 74.29 1.69
CA HIS A 739 -52.49 75.53 0.95
C HIS A 739 -52.08 75.34 -0.52
N LEU A 740 -51.55 74.16 -0.88
CA LEU A 740 -51.07 73.85 -2.24
C LEU A 740 -52.13 73.16 -3.10
N LEU A 741 -53.22 72.68 -2.50
CA LEU A 741 -54.26 71.92 -3.20
C LEU A 741 -55.21 72.83 -3.99
N PRO A 742 -55.65 72.41 -5.19
CA PRO A 742 -56.71 73.11 -5.93
C PRO A 742 -58.03 73.16 -5.14
N GLU A 743 -58.76 74.27 -5.23
CA GLU A 743 -60.07 74.45 -4.57
C GLU A 743 -61.15 73.48 -5.09
N GLU A 744 -60.90 72.82 -6.22
CA GLU A 744 -61.81 71.91 -6.91
C GLU A 744 -61.88 70.51 -6.26
N TRP A 745 -60.98 70.18 -5.34
CA TRP A 745 -60.88 68.84 -4.76
C TRP A 745 -61.87 68.62 -3.62
N SER A 746 -62.65 67.54 -3.70
CA SER A 746 -63.56 67.18 -2.60
C SER A 746 -62.79 66.65 -1.38
N VAL A 747 -63.21 67.08 -0.18
CA VAL A 747 -62.62 66.65 1.11
C VAL A 747 -62.68 65.12 1.28
N GLN A 748 -63.65 64.44 0.65
CA GLN A 748 -63.79 62.99 0.68
C GLN A 748 -62.53 62.27 0.12
N LEU A 749 -61.90 62.81 -0.92
CA LEU A 749 -60.70 62.23 -1.55
C LEU A 749 -59.46 62.32 -0.66
N LEU A 750 -59.43 63.33 0.22
CA LEU A 750 -58.33 63.61 1.15
C LEU A 750 -58.54 63.05 2.55
N SER A 751 -59.71 62.46 2.81
CA SER A 751 -60.07 61.89 4.12
C SER A 751 -59.06 60.85 4.62
N PRO A 752 -58.54 59.92 3.78
CA PRO A 752 -57.51 58.97 4.23
C PRO A 752 -56.21 59.67 4.64
N PHE A 753 -55.72 60.62 3.83
CA PHE A 753 -54.56 61.45 4.14
C PHE A 753 -54.72 62.22 5.46
N LEU A 754 -55.80 62.99 5.61
CA LEU A 754 -56.05 63.80 6.81
C LEU A 754 -56.20 62.94 8.07
N SER A 755 -56.89 61.80 7.95
CA SER A 755 -57.03 60.83 9.05
C SER A 755 -55.70 60.15 9.38
N GLY A 756 -54.84 59.93 8.39
CA GLY A 756 -53.49 59.38 8.55
C GLY A 756 -52.57 60.37 9.27
N ALA A 757 -52.50 61.61 8.78
CA ALA A 757 -51.66 62.67 9.35
C ALA A 757 -52.05 62.97 10.81
N MET A 758 -53.35 63.05 11.12
CA MET A 758 -53.85 63.25 12.49
C MET A 758 -53.50 62.08 13.41
N ARG A 759 -53.68 60.83 12.94
CA ARG A 759 -53.32 59.65 13.74
C ARG A 759 -51.83 59.63 14.06
N GLU A 760 -50.97 59.99 13.11
CA GLU A 760 -49.53 60.05 13.34
C GLU A 760 -49.15 61.10 14.38
N HIS A 761 -49.74 62.30 14.30
CA HIS A 761 -49.50 63.35 15.29
C HIS A 761 -49.90 62.90 16.70
N VAL A 762 -51.06 62.25 16.85
CA VAL A 762 -51.51 61.71 18.14
C VAL A 762 -50.61 60.56 18.61
N HIS A 763 -50.14 59.71 17.70
CA HIS A 763 -49.24 58.61 18.03
C HIS A 763 -47.89 59.12 18.53
N ALA A 764 -47.25 60.05 17.81
CA ALA A 764 -45.98 60.66 18.20
C ALA A 764 -46.07 61.34 19.59
N LEU A 765 -47.19 62.00 19.88
CA LEU A 765 -47.48 62.63 21.17
C LEU A 765 -47.54 61.58 22.30
N ARG A 766 -48.23 60.46 22.09
CA ARG A 766 -48.31 59.35 23.06
C ARG A 766 -46.98 58.63 23.27
N VAL A 767 -46.25 58.33 22.20
CA VAL A 767 -44.93 57.67 22.27
C VAL A 767 -43.95 58.52 23.07
N SER A 768 -43.93 59.83 22.84
CA SER A 768 -43.10 60.76 23.60
C SER A 768 -43.46 60.76 25.10
N GLN A 769 -44.74 60.71 25.45
CA GLN A 769 -45.19 60.58 26.83
C GLN A 769 -44.74 59.26 27.49
N MET A 770 -44.81 58.14 26.75
CA MET A 770 -44.32 56.84 27.24
C MET A 770 -42.81 56.85 27.47
N ALA A 771 -42.02 57.41 26.55
CA ALA A 771 -40.58 57.53 26.69
C ALA A 771 -40.19 58.31 27.96
N VAL A 772 -40.90 59.42 28.23
CA VAL A 772 -40.74 60.19 29.48
C VAL A 772 -41.10 59.34 30.71
N GLY A 773 -42.14 58.52 30.64
CA GLY A 773 -42.53 57.60 31.71
C GLY A 773 -41.48 56.54 32.00
N LEU A 774 -40.91 55.91 30.97
CA LEU A 774 -39.85 54.91 31.09
C LEU A 774 -38.57 55.49 31.68
N ALA A 775 -38.13 56.66 31.21
CA ALA A 775 -36.97 57.35 31.76
C ALA A 775 -37.13 57.66 33.27
N LYS A 776 -38.36 58.00 33.70
CA LYS A 776 -38.67 58.17 35.13
C LYS A 776 -38.53 56.86 35.91
N ALA A 777 -39.00 55.74 35.36
CA ALA A 777 -38.91 54.43 36.00
C ALA A 777 -37.47 53.94 36.14
N GLU A 778 -36.65 54.07 35.09
CA GLU A 778 -35.22 53.75 35.14
C GLU A 778 -34.49 54.57 36.22
N ASN A 779 -34.80 55.87 36.32
CA ASN A 779 -34.22 56.72 37.35
C ASN A 779 -34.56 56.22 38.79
N ILE A 780 -35.76 55.65 38.99
CA ILE A 780 -36.13 55.02 40.27
C ILE A 780 -35.30 53.74 40.52
N ILE A 781 -35.11 52.91 39.50
CA ILE A 781 -34.29 51.68 39.59
C ILE A 781 -32.85 52.04 39.98
N TYR A 782 -32.22 52.99 39.27
CA TYR A 782 -30.87 53.44 39.59
C TYR A 782 -30.76 54.03 40.99
N LYS A 783 -31.78 54.75 41.47
CA LYS A 783 -31.83 55.21 42.88
C LYS A 783 -31.83 54.05 43.86
N LYS A 784 -32.56 52.96 43.60
CA LYS A 784 -32.58 51.75 44.43
C LYS A 784 -31.22 51.05 44.44
N GLU A 785 -30.60 50.88 43.29
CA GLU A 785 -29.25 50.27 43.19
C GLU A 785 -28.20 51.08 43.95
N LYS A 786 -28.25 52.42 43.83
CA LYS A 786 -27.40 53.33 44.59
C LYS A 786 -27.55 53.15 46.10
N LEU A 787 -28.76 52.87 46.59
CA LEU A 787 -29.00 52.59 48.01
C LEU A 787 -28.39 51.24 48.43
N ASN A 788 -28.62 50.17 47.67
CA ASN A 788 -28.02 48.85 47.95
C ASN A 788 -26.48 48.89 48.00
N MET A 789 -25.86 49.69 47.12
CA MET A 789 -24.40 49.83 47.11
C MET A 789 -23.84 50.57 48.33
N LYS A 790 -24.63 51.43 48.99
CA LYS A 790 -24.24 52.15 50.21
C LYS A 790 -24.33 51.32 51.49
N GLU A 791 -25.06 50.22 51.47
CA GLU A 791 -25.37 49.42 52.67
C GLU A 791 -24.17 48.58 53.16
N LYS A 792 -23.17 48.30 52.30
CA LYS A 792 -21.98 47.50 52.64
C LYS A 792 -20.79 48.38 53.05
N PRO A 793 -20.29 48.31 54.30
CA PRO A 793 -19.10 49.04 54.69
C PRO A 793 -17.85 48.48 53.98
N VAL A 794 -16.96 49.36 53.53
CA VAL A 794 -15.71 48.98 52.85
C VAL A 794 -14.55 49.23 53.79
N VAL A 795 -13.86 48.16 54.20
CA VAL A 795 -12.66 48.25 55.05
C VAL A 795 -11.44 48.58 54.18
N LEU A 796 -10.78 49.70 54.46
CA LEU A 796 -9.49 50.06 53.87
C LEU A 796 -8.36 49.52 54.76
N SER A 797 -7.40 48.82 54.16
CA SER A 797 -6.16 48.41 54.81
C SER A 797 -4.98 49.05 54.08
N GLU A 798 -3.83 49.22 54.74
CA GLU A 798 -2.63 49.84 54.16
C GLU A 798 -2.10 49.11 52.91
N LYS A 799 -2.48 47.84 52.73
CA LYS A 799 -2.15 47.02 51.54
C LYS A 799 -3.05 47.29 50.33
N LYS A 800 -4.20 47.96 50.51
CA LYS A 800 -5.12 48.24 49.40
C LYS A 800 -4.64 49.47 48.63
N LEU A 801 -4.41 49.28 47.34
CA LEU A 801 -3.96 50.31 46.40
C LEU A 801 -5.13 50.74 45.51
N CYS A 802 -5.11 52.00 45.09
CA CYS A 802 -6.05 52.52 44.10
C CYS A 802 -5.94 51.74 42.78
N HIS A 803 -7.08 51.29 42.22
CA HIS A 803 -7.08 50.49 40.98
C HIS A 803 -6.46 51.23 39.78
N VAL A 804 -6.56 52.56 39.74
CA VAL A 804 -6.06 53.39 38.64
C VAL A 804 -4.59 53.74 38.82
N CYS A 805 -4.22 54.40 39.93
CA CYS A 805 -2.86 54.92 40.11
C CYS A 805 -1.92 54.00 40.90
N ARG A 806 -2.44 52.87 41.41
CA ARG A 806 -1.70 51.88 42.22
C ARG A 806 -1.00 52.45 43.47
N LYS A 807 -1.36 53.66 43.94
CA LYS A 807 -0.87 54.26 45.19
C LYS A 807 -1.76 53.86 46.39
N PRO A 808 -1.21 53.78 47.61
CA PRO A 808 -1.98 53.52 48.83
C PRO A 808 -2.89 54.71 49.18
N PHE A 809 -3.98 54.43 49.89
CA PHE A 809 -4.91 55.46 50.37
C PHE A 809 -4.36 56.07 51.66
N GLY A 810 -3.90 57.32 51.60
CA GLY A 810 -3.40 58.06 52.78
C GLY A 810 -4.49 58.65 53.68
N GLU A 811 -5.70 58.83 53.14
CA GLU A 811 -6.88 59.36 53.84
C GLU A 811 -8.07 58.40 53.63
N PRO A 812 -9.05 58.33 54.56
CA PRO A 812 -10.22 57.44 54.44
C PRO A 812 -11.24 57.91 53.37
N VAL A 813 -10.85 58.76 52.42
CA VAL A 813 -11.69 59.30 51.35
C VAL A 813 -11.42 58.53 50.06
N PHE A 814 -12.44 57.84 49.54
CA PHE A 814 -12.35 57.03 48.33
C PHE A 814 -13.66 57.03 47.55
N ALA A 815 -13.58 56.70 46.26
CA ALA A 815 -14.73 56.42 45.42
C ALA A 815 -14.77 54.92 45.06
N ARG A 816 -15.97 54.33 45.09
CA ARG A 816 -16.20 52.95 44.66
C ARG A 816 -16.86 52.95 43.29
N LEU A 817 -16.22 52.33 42.32
CA LEU A 817 -16.75 52.14 40.97
C LEU A 817 -17.85 51.07 40.97
N PRO A 818 -18.77 51.05 39.97
CA PRO A 818 -19.83 50.05 39.86
C PRO A 818 -19.35 48.58 39.88
N ASN A 819 -18.15 48.32 39.36
CA ASN A 819 -17.47 47.02 39.37
C ASN A 819 -16.89 46.63 40.76
N GLY A 820 -17.07 47.46 41.78
CA GLY A 820 -16.61 47.20 43.14
C GLY A 820 -15.16 47.60 43.43
N HIS A 821 -14.42 48.13 42.45
CA HIS A 821 -13.06 48.62 42.66
C HIS A 821 -13.06 49.96 43.41
N ILE A 822 -12.02 50.15 44.23
CA ILE A 822 -11.81 51.34 45.04
C ILE A 822 -10.75 52.20 44.35
N VAL A 823 -11.06 53.47 44.15
CA VAL A 823 -10.17 54.44 43.54
C VAL A 823 -10.15 55.73 44.37
N HIS A 824 -9.10 56.53 44.21
CA HIS A 824 -9.12 57.88 44.77
C HIS A 824 -10.23 58.70 44.11
N THR A 825 -10.80 59.66 44.83
CA THR A 825 -11.82 60.57 44.30
C THR A 825 -11.34 61.29 43.04
N TYR A 826 -10.08 61.73 43.00
CA TYR A 826 -9.48 62.34 41.81
C TYR A 826 -9.29 61.36 40.63
N CYS A 827 -9.03 60.07 40.90
CA CYS A 827 -8.95 59.03 39.88
C CYS A 827 -10.31 58.69 39.29
N ALA A 828 -11.39 58.83 40.07
CA ALA A 828 -12.75 58.63 39.58
C ALA A 828 -13.22 59.75 38.66
N THR A 829 -12.82 61.00 38.92
CA THR A 829 -13.19 62.16 38.08
C THR A 829 -12.46 62.19 36.74
N ASN A 830 -11.28 61.59 36.61
CA ASN A 830 -10.55 61.48 35.34
C ASN A 830 -11.06 60.31 34.48
N GLN A 831 -12.37 60.25 34.25
CA GLN A 831 -13.10 59.19 33.55
C GLN A 831 -12.95 59.20 32.02
N HIS A 832 -11.90 59.85 31.47
CA HIS A 832 -11.61 59.84 30.03
C HIS A 832 -10.51 58.84 29.61
N VAL A 833 -10.09 57.92 30.49
CA VAL A 833 -8.96 56.99 30.17
C VAL A 833 -9.33 55.50 30.30
N ASN A 834 -10.60 55.09 30.31
CA ASN A 834 -10.93 53.66 30.19
C ASN A 834 -12.31 53.40 29.57
N SER A 835 -12.40 53.43 28.24
CA SER A 835 -13.45 52.78 27.44
C SER A 835 -13.11 51.29 27.21
N SER A 836 -12.70 50.60 28.27
CA SER A 836 -12.32 49.18 28.25
C SER A 836 -12.68 48.53 29.58
N ILE A 837 -13.91 48.76 30.04
CA ILE A 837 -14.51 47.97 31.11
C ILE A 837 -15.87 47.57 30.59
N ASP A 838 -15.95 46.31 30.17
CA ASP A 838 -17.17 45.67 29.70
C ASP A 838 -18.34 45.97 30.63
N HIS A 839 -19.36 46.63 30.08
CA HIS A 839 -20.71 46.54 30.60
C HIS A 839 -21.13 45.08 30.49
N VAL A 840 -20.84 44.28 31.51
CA VAL A 840 -21.55 43.01 31.71
C VAL A 840 -22.98 43.39 32.07
N PRO A 841 -23.98 43.09 31.22
CA PRO A 841 -25.36 43.25 31.63
C PRO A 841 -25.58 42.29 32.79
N SER A 842 -26.09 42.79 33.90
CA SER A 842 -26.59 41.92 34.96
C SER A 842 -27.65 41.02 34.34
N GLN A 843 -27.29 39.75 34.11
CA GLN A 843 -28.25 38.69 33.80
C GLN A 843 -29.19 38.59 35.00
N SER A 844 -30.33 39.28 34.94
CA SER A 844 -31.46 38.95 35.78
C SER A 844 -31.93 37.57 35.34
N LYS A 845 -31.53 36.54 36.08
CA LYS A 845 -32.25 35.26 36.08
C LYS A 845 -33.70 35.57 36.44
N ARG A 846 -34.58 35.62 35.45
CA ARG A 846 -36.02 35.44 35.63
C ARG A 846 -36.30 33.95 35.47
N THR A 847 -36.40 33.28 36.61
CA THR A 847 -37.45 32.27 36.81
C THR A 847 -38.78 32.99 36.94
#